data_AF-A0A1C5BJX1-F1
#
_entry.id   AF-A0A1C5BJX1-F1
#
_cell.length_a   1.000
_cell.length_b   1.000
_cell.length_c   1.000
_cell.angle_alpha   90.00
_cell.angle_beta   90.00
_cell.angle_gamma   90.00
#
_symmetry.space_group_name_H-M   'P 1'
#
loop_
_entity.id
_entity.type
_entity.pdbx_description
1 polymer ?
#
loop_
_entity_poly.entity_id
_entity_poly.type
_entity_poly.pdbx_seq_one_letter_code
_entity_poly.pdbx_strand_id
1 'polypeptide(L)'
;MAYQHVRTASYMPDPTQGPFPVLRHTLSLPAHWEEPLGQLRDHGRPEGRWHGPRRIPTREINQLIRTTAPDVVTVASNATFGTDSPWLYCTEPFPTPVTNLYAATWLRNLPHHPDDPDARRLLAECFRELDTGSLTWRADTIDLLEQQPSPGGTAKPTRLVYRLLPDELAARIARQGAYEHGGRQLTFHQVAGAGGGYDAGSSSAELMSWPPIEYRPAGRGGERKPSYYAATLRVGVRTVPFSPVPRIHLSAGIRRFVTGKVWMPFRKGVSVYLLPEITLVPDAPVSRRLSVAMLQWRNGTTDWRQGGPSGMLAAVAALDGLPSVDRLVKEADHWIGDGKDGIRLAVGHQAAMGRHPIGTGLMPSERRRLIEWAEQALAPEFVPARKLQRSRYGRPPVRQLTKRPSMPKNATAEELAALLERTERTAADNARVRRAALAATLDGTDLVGFLVHQTDDQRDRLVATAESALGLTEFRRERGPETWVWEAEELTVRLHAHPLGELGSPLGAEDRPPRAGQEHDQAIRERRGRVAEAMTRLREQVPGARIALVELEGSEAFQGPARRTDPKYAIRLGCADAGLVTQFIRPLDTAMDTADAEKDAALRAEAAWADGLRQTGMRLVPQHTLGDRIPSGLNQVAFHLVERRVDGPTGRAQFTPIAVLLRPDAPCVLGRTADTSEWMPYPDLHRILTGRVRGNDLRTSAQQSAVTAAFIRRTLASLRGTPTLVLSHAQDVRKRWPWLTNGGLEVDRIGLDGGPAQRIGLYGKHLRVVRVADSGRDETPQWWAEREEREEELAGQQRGGFGMGLWVPDEPGAPGRVFYSTADKASTQTKLTNDDAKLTPHVNPAGRSAHRPTVNAWNPELLELTLACLQPGDDPEAWAAFVHQQRICKDDYRDVLGLPLALHLARLADEYALPHDEEEAVDPTAGPVVGTGVEDGPGQLAFDFDTDEDDEDQAHGNA
;
A
#
# COMPACT_ATOMS: atom_id res chain seq x y z
N MET A 1 -10.96 -24.47 20.85
CA MET A 1 -10.24 -25.20 19.79
C MET A 1 -9.84 -24.21 18.70
N ALA A 2 -8.64 -24.29 18.11
CA ALA A 2 -8.22 -23.40 17.02
C ALA A 2 -8.52 -24.04 15.65
N TYR A 3 -8.67 -23.24 14.59
CA TYR A 3 -8.80 -23.76 13.22
C TYR A 3 -7.57 -24.57 12.83
N GLN A 4 -7.71 -25.77 12.26
CA GLN A 4 -6.56 -26.56 11.83
C GLN A 4 -6.10 -26.23 10.42
N HIS A 5 -6.99 -25.69 9.59
CA HIS A 5 -6.68 -25.29 8.23
C HIS A 5 -7.18 -23.89 7.89
N VAL A 6 -6.58 -23.32 6.86
CA VAL A 6 -7.13 -22.17 6.14
C VAL A 6 -7.10 -22.44 4.64
N ARG A 7 -8.13 -21.95 3.94
CA ARG A 7 -8.22 -22.01 2.48
C ARG A 7 -7.80 -20.67 1.90
N THR A 8 -7.04 -20.73 0.82
CA THR A 8 -6.62 -19.56 0.03
C THR A 8 -7.42 -19.48 -1.26
N ALA A 9 -7.68 -18.27 -1.74
CA ALA A 9 -8.24 -17.97 -3.06
C ALA A 9 -7.19 -18.13 -4.18
N SER A 10 -6.52 -19.28 -4.18
CA SER A 10 -5.39 -19.60 -5.05
C SER A 10 -5.65 -20.92 -5.76
N TYR A 11 -5.33 -20.98 -7.05
CA TYR A 11 -5.59 -22.13 -7.92
C TYR A 11 -4.33 -22.50 -8.69
N MET A 12 -4.16 -23.79 -8.95
CA MET A 12 -3.01 -24.35 -9.67
C MET A 12 -3.50 -24.99 -10.98
N PRO A 13 -2.70 -24.95 -12.05
CA PRO A 13 -2.96 -25.78 -13.22
C PRO A 13 -3.12 -27.25 -12.81
N ASP A 14 -4.14 -27.92 -13.33
CA ASP A 14 -4.33 -29.35 -13.13
C ASP A 14 -3.30 -30.12 -14.00
N PRO A 15 -2.39 -30.89 -13.41
CA PRO A 15 -1.37 -31.63 -14.16
C PRO A 15 -1.96 -32.66 -15.13
N THR A 16 -3.22 -33.06 -14.97
CA THR A 16 -3.91 -33.99 -15.87
C THR A 16 -4.35 -33.36 -17.19
N GLN A 17 -4.45 -32.03 -17.26
CA GLN A 17 -4.98 -31.30 -18.42
C GLN A 17 -3.89 -30.91 -19.44
N GLY A 18 -2.62 -30.82 -19.00
CA GLY A 18 -1.50 -30.48 -19.88
C GLY A 18 -1.43 -28.97 -20.24
N PRO A 19 -0.87 -28.61 -21.41
CA PRO A 19 -0.83 -27.23 -21.90
C PRO A 19 -2.23 -26.62 -22.03
N PHE A 20 -2.33 -25.29 -22.04
CA PHE A 20 -3.61 -24.59 -22.21
C PHE A 20 -3.61 -23.71 -23.48
N PRO A 21 -3.68 -24.33 -24.68
CA PRO A 21 -3.69 -23.61 -25.93
C PRO A 21 -5.04 -22.90 -26.16
N VAL A 22 -4.99 -21.62 -26.51
CA VAL A 22 -6.16 -20.85 -26.94
C VAL A 22 -5.92 -20.20 -28.29
N LEU A 23 -6.95 -20.20 -29.14
CA LEU A 23 -6.95 -19.46 -30.40
C LEU A 23 -7.12 -17.97 -30.12
N ARG A 24 -6.23 -17.14 -30.66
CA ARG A 24 -6.31 -15.68 -30.63
C ARG A 24 -6.07 -15.11 -32.02
N HIS A 25 -6.64 -13.94 -32.26
CA HIS A 25 -6.27 -13.10 -33.39
C HIS A 25 -5.25 -12.08 -32.90
N THR A 26 -4.08 -12.04 -33.53
CA THR A 26 -2.98 -11.18 -33.13
C THR A 26 -2.71 -10.12 -34.21
N LEU A 27 -2.25 -8.95 -33.76
CA LEU A 27 -1.77 -7.89 -34.63
C LEU A 27 -0.33 -7.54 -34.25
N SER A 28 0.56 -7.73 -35.20
CA SER A 28 1.97 -7.33 -35.12
C SER A 28 2.22 -6.14 -36.04
N LEU A 29 3.07 -5.20 -35.62
CA LEU A 29 3.57 -4.19 -36.53
C LEU A 29 4.63 -4.82 -37.45
N PRO A 30 4.57 -4.61 -38.78
CA PRO A 30 5.59 -5.11 -39.70
C PRO A 30 6.99 -4.61 -39.31
N ALA A 31 8.01 -5.45 -39.49
CA ALA A 31 9.39 -5.10 -39.11
C ALA A 31 9.91 -3.82 -39.79
N HIS A 32 9.52 -3.61 -41.05
CA HIS A 32 9.91 -2.42 -41.82
C HIS A 32 9.32 -1.10 -41.29
N TRP A 33 8.37 -1.15 -40.35
CA TRP A 33 7.79 0.05 -39.72
C TRP A 33 8.71 0.68 -38.67
N GLU A 34 9.71 -0.06 -38.17
CA GLU A 34 10.52 0.39 -37.04
C GLU A 34 11.24 1.72 -37.32
N GLU A 35 11.93 1.81 -38.47
CA GLU A 35 12.74 2.96 -38.83
C GLU A 35 11.88 4.21 -39.12
N PRO A 36 10.84 4.15 -39.99
CA PRO A 36 9.99 5.31 -40.25
C PRO A 36 9.30 5.85 -38.99
N LEU A 37 8.81 4.97 -38.10
CA LEU A 37 8.20 5.39 -36.84
C LEU A 37 9.21 5.99 -35.87
N GLY A 38 10.45 5.48 -35.87
CA GLY A 38 11.55 6.04 -35.09
C GLY A 38 11.84 7.48 -35.50
N GLN A 39 12.00 7.72 -36.81
CA GLN A 39 12.24 9.04 -37.37
C GLN A 39 11.10 10.03 -37.02
N LEU A 40 9.85 9.61 -37.19
CA LEU A 40 8.68 10.42 -36.88
C LEU A 40 8.58 10.77 -35.38
N ARG A 41 8.88 9.81 -34.50
CA ARG A 41 8.88 10.00 -33.04
C ARG A 41 9.96 10.99 -32.59
N ASP A 42 11.15 10.87 -33.14
CA ASP A 42 12.35 11.61 -32.71
C ASP A 42 12.38 13.04 -33.24
N HIS A 43 11.60 13.34 -34.28
CA HIS A 43 11.48 14.67 -34.84
C HIS A 43 11.04 15.71 -33.78
N GLY A 44 11.77 16.82 -33.72
CA GLY A 44 11.54 17.92 -32.78
C GLY A 44 12.02 17.65 -31.35
N ARG A 45 12.76 16.56 -31.09
CA ARG A 45 13.33 16.25 -29.76
C ARG A 45 14.83 16.56 -29.70
N PRO A 46 15.35 17.09 -28.58
CA PRO A 46 16.77 17.41 -28.44
C PRO A 46 17.67 16.16 -28.49
N GLU A 47 18.75 16.23 -29.27
CA GLU A 47 19.76 15.17 -29.38
C GLU A 47 20.44 14.90 -28.03
N GLY A 48 20.67 13.62 -27.71
CA GLY A 48 21.48 13.20 -26.56
C GLY A 48 20.75 12.88 -25.25
N ARG A 49 19.44 13.16 -25.12
CA ARG A 49 18.68 12.84 -23.88
C ARG A 49 18.11 11.41 -23.82
N TRP A 50 18.09 10.70 -24.94
CA TRP A 50 17.42 9.40 -25.10
C TRP A 50 18.36 8.35 -25.73
N HIS A 51 19.40 7.92 -25.01
CA HIS A 51 20.20 6.76 -25.37
C HIS A 51 19.65 5.49 -24.70
N GLY A 52 18.97 4.65 -25.47
CA GLY A 52 18.43 3.36 -25.01
C GLY A 52 17.62 2.65 -26.10
N PRO A 53 17.32 1.34 -25.97
CA PRO A 53 16.68 0.55 -27.02
C PRO A 53 15.36 1.19 -27.50
N ARG A 54 15.27 1.38 -28.82
CA ARG A 54 14.22 2.06 -29.58
C ARG A 54 12.83 1.53 -29.20
N ARG A 55 11.98 2.38 -28.59
CA ARG A 55 10.58 2.02 -28.27
C ARG A 55 9.63 3.09 -28.77
N ILE A 56 8.64 2.71 -29.57
CA ILE A 56 7.57 3.63 -29.99
C ILE A 56 6.50 3.67 -28.88
N PRO A 57 6.15 4.86 -28.35
CA PRO A 57 5.16 4.99 -27.28
C PRO A 57 3.78 4.49 -27.73
N THR A 58 3.17 3.57 -26.95
CA THR A 58 1.80 3.09 -27.19
C THR A 58 0.83 3.44 -26.08
N ARG A 59 1.26 4.24 -25.08
CA ARG A 59 0.44 4.57 -23.92
C ARG A 59 -0.87 5.25 -24.30
N GLU A 60 -0.81 6.24 -25.18
CA GLU A 60 -1.96 7.02 -25.66
C GLU A 60 -2.95 6.16 -26.44
N ILE A 61 -2.48 5.38 -27.42
CA ILE A 61 -3.33 4.49 -28.21
C ILE A 61 -3.87 3.31 -27.39
N ASN A 62 -3.11 2.77 -26.44
CA ASN A 62 -3.63 1.76 -25.50
C ASN A 62 -4.80 2.34 -24.66
N GLN A 63 -4.74 3.63 -24.31
CA GLN A 63 -5.84 4.29 -23.61
C GLN A 63 -7.07 4.50 -24.52
N LEU A 64 -6.86 4.85 -25.79
CA LEU A 64 -7.91 4.90 -26.80
C LEU A 64 -8.62 3.54 -26.92
N ILE A 65 -7.85 2.48 -27.19
CA ILE A 65 -8.35 1.09 -27.33
C ILE A 65 -9.14 0.67 -26.08
N ARG A 66 -8.64 0.97 -24.87
CA ARG A 66 -9.35 0.68 -23.62
C ARG A 66 -10.73 1.36 -23.51
N THR A 67 -10.90 2.50 -24.19
CA THR A 67 -12.15 3.26 -24.20
C THR A 67 -13.08 2.81 -25.32
N THR A 68 -12.56 2.51 -26.52
CA THR A 68 -13.37 2.35 -27.74
C THR A 68 -13.41 0.94 -28.31
N ALA A 69 -12.48 0.07 -27.91
CA ALA A 69 -12.36 -1.32 -28.37
C ALA A 69 -11.97 -2.24 -27.20
N PRO A 70 -12.82 -2.38 -26.17
CA PRO A 70 -12.50 -3.07 -24.93
C PRO A 70 -12.24 -4.59 -25.09
N ASP A 71 -12.64 -5.18 -26.22
CA ASP A 71 -12.35 -6.58 -26.59
C ASP A 71 -10.92 -6.79 -27.13
N VAL A 72 -10.20 -5.70 -27.42
CA VAL A 72 -8.79 -5.75 -27.85
C VAL A 72 -7.89 -5.64 -26.62
N VAL A 73 -7.09 -6.67 -26.39
CA VAL A 73 -6.14 -6.79 -25.29
C VAL A 73 -4.77 -6.28 -25.70
N THR A 74 -4.29 -5.26 -24.99
CA THR A 74 -2.94 -4.72 -25.13
C THR A 74 -1.98 -5.40 -24.13
N VAL A 75 -0.83 -5.90 -24.61
CA VAL A 75 0.13 -6.66 -23.77
C VAL A 75 1.43 -5.89 -23.44
N ALA A 76 1.65 -4.74 -24.08
CA ALA A 76 2.87 -3.95 -23.91
C ALA A 76 2.62 -2.45 -23.85
N SER A 77 3.44 -1.74 -23.06
CA SER A 77 3.51 -0.28 -22.95
C SER A 77 4.25 0.41 -24.10
N ASN A 78 4.88 -0.38 -24.97
CA ASN A 78 5.58 0.09 -26.16
C ASN A 78 5.28 -0.89 -27.30
N ALA A 79 5.27 -0.38 -28.53
CA ALA A 79 5.09 -1.23 -29.70
C ALA A 79 6.30 -2.13 -29.92
N THR A 80 6.03 -3.35 -30.36
CA THR A 80 6.99 -4.35 -30.81
C THR A 80 6.79 -4.58 -32.30
N PHE A 81 7.89 -4.86 -33.00
CA PHE A 81 7.93 -5.05 -34.45
C PHE A 81 8.28 -6.48 -34.81
N GLY A 82 7.77 -6.95 -35.95
CA GLY A 82 7.92 -8.34 -36.38
C GLY A 82 6.84 -9.26 -35.81
N THR A 83 6.72 -10.45 -36.40
CA THR A 83 5.64 -11.41 -36.13
C THR A 83 5.76 -12.13 -34.80
N ASP A 84 6.97 -12.19 -34.24
CA ASP A 84 7.27 -12.99 -33.05
C ASP A 84 6.91 -12.27 -31.74
N SER A 85 6.40 -11.04 -31.83
CA SER A 85 5.99 -10.24 -30.67
C SER A 85 4.77 -9.38 -31.01
N PRO A 86 3.58 -9.99 -31.16
CA PRO A 86 2.35 -9.24 -31.40
C PRO A 86 2.03 -8.28 -30.26
N TRP A 87 1.51 -7.11 -30.62
CA TRP A 87 1.18 -6.04 -29.68
C TRP A 87 -0.27 -6.13 -29.19
N LEU A 88 -1.20 -6.49 -30.09
CA LEU A 88 -2.64 -6.57 -29.81
C LEU A 88 -3.14 -8.00 -29.99
N TYR A 89 -4.09 -8.38 -29.15
CA TYR A 89 -4.75 -9.68 -29.15
C TYR A 89 -6.25 -9.49 -29.01
N CYS A 90 -7.04 -10.30 -29.70
CA CYS A 90 -8.50 -10.37 -29.52
C CYS A 90 -8.99 -11.79 -29.77
N THR A 91 -10.20 -12.10 -29.31
CA THR A 91 -10.82 -13.43 -29.51
C THR A 91 -11.31 -13.57 -30.96
N GLU A 92 -11.93 -12.54 -31.50
CA GLU A 92 -12.44 -12.48 -32.87
C GLU A 92 -11.71 -11.39 -33.66
N PRO A 93 -11.53 -11.52 -34.99
CA PRO A 93 -10.88 -10.50 -35.80
C PRO A 93 -11.54 -9.13 -35.62
N PHE A 94 -10.75 -8.10 -35.30
CA PHE A 94 -11.27 -6.74 -35.21
C PHE A 94 -11.38 -6.12 -36.62
N PRO A 95 -12.42 -5.32 -36.93
CA PRO A 95 -12.60 -4.78 -38.27
C PRO A 95 -11.38 -4.01 -38.78
N THR A 96 -10.90 -4.37 -39.99
CA THR A 96 -9.73 -3.73 -40.63
C THR A 96 -9.89 -2.21 -40.80
N PRO A 97 -11.06 -1.67 -41.23
CA PRO A 97 -11.24 -0.22 -41.34
C PRO A 97 -11.00 0.52 -40.02
N VAL A 98 -11.51 -0.02 -38.91
CA VAL A 98 -11.33 0.56 -37.57
C VAL A 98 -9.88 0.41 -37.08
N THR A 99 -9.25 -0.74 -37.36
CA THR A 99 -7.83 -0.98 -37.05
C THR A 99 -6.94 0.05 -37.76
N ASN A 100 -7.18 0.31 -39.04
CA ASN A 100 -6.45 1.30 -39.84
C ASN A 100 -6.70 2.73 -39.34
N LEU A 101 -7.93 3.03 -38.90
CA LEU A 101 -8.27 4.31 -38.27
C LEU A 101 -7.48 4.53 -36.97
N TYR A 102 -7.37 3.52 -36.10
CA TYR A 102 -6.56 3.60 -34.88
C TYR A 102 -5.08 3.79 -35.19
N ALA A 103 -4.53 3.02 -36.14
CA ALA A 103 -3.16 3.17 -36.58
C ALA A 103 -2.90 4.60 -37.08
N ALA A 104 -3.71 5.10 -38.03
CA ALA A 104 -3.56 6.44 -38.57
C ALA A 104 -3.65 7.54 -37.50
N THR A 105 -4.55 7.36 -36.53
CA THR A 105 -4.75 8.30 -35.42
C THR A 105 -3.56 8.31 -34.46
N TRP A 106 -2.96 7.15 -34.21
CA TRP A 106 -1.74 7.03 -33.42
C TRP A 106 -0.53 7.68 -34.10
N LEU A 107 -0.34 7.44 -35.40
CA LEU A 107 0.75 8.05 -36.18
C LEU A 107 0.72 9.58 -36.13
N ARG A 108 -0.47 10.18 -36.24
CA ARG A 108 -0.67 11.64 -36.11
C ARG A 108 -0.31 12.23 -34.74
N ASN A 109 -0.13 11.38 -33.73
CA ASN A 109 0.12 11.77 -32.34
C ASN A 109 1.56 11.48 -31.89
N LEU A 110 2.34 10.76 -32.70
CA LEU A 110 3.74 10.44 -32.39
C LEU A 110 4.69 11.65 -32.38
N PRO A 111 4.58 12.62 -33.31
CA PRO A 111 5.46 13.80 -33.31
C PRO A 111 5.29 14.64 -32.05
N HIS A 112 6.37 15.28 -31.59
CA HIS A 112 6.30 16.20 -30.44
C HIS A 112 5.48 17.47 -30.77
N HIS A 113 5.67 17.99 -31.98
CA HIS A 113 4.95 19.16 -32.52
C HIS A 113 4.22 18.76 -33.82
N PRO A 114 2.99 18.21 -33.74
CA PRO A 114 2.27 17.72 -34.92
C PRO A 114 1.89 18.82 -35.93
N ASP A 115 1.94 20.09 -35.52
CA ASP A 115 1.63 21.24 -36.37
C ASP A 115 2.82 21.80 -37.16
N ASP A 116 4.03 21.30 -36.90
CA ASP A 116 5.23 21.67 -37.64
C ASP A 116 5.11 21.20 -39.11
N PRO A 117 5.34 22.09 -40.11
CA PRO A 117 5.38 21.70 -41.52
C PRO A 117 6.29 20.51 -41.83
N ASP A 118 7.45 20.41 -41.19
CA ASP A 118 8.37 19.28 -41.39
C ASP A 118 7.85 18.00 -40.74
N ALA A 119 7.22 18.09 -39.57
CA ALA A 119 6.53 16.96 -38.95
C ALA A 119 5.39 16.44 -39.84
N ARG A 120 4.63 17.34 -40.50
CA ARG A 120 3.57 16.97 -41.44
C ARG A 120 4.12 16.30 -42.71
N ARG A 121 5.25 16.78 -43.22
CA ARG A 121 5.96 16.14 -44.36
C ARG A 121 6.44 14.74 -43.98
N LEU A 122 7.12 14.60 -42.85
CA LEU A 122 7.58 13.31 -42.32
C LEU A 122 6.41 12.36 -42.06
N LEU A 123 5.29 12.85 -41.54
CA LEU A 123 4.08 12.05 -41.36
C LEU A 123 3.54 11.52 -42.70
N ALA A 124 3.51 12.36 -43.74
CA ALA A 124 3.07 11.96 -45.08
C ALA A 124 4.04 10.99 -45.77
N GLU A 125 5.34 11.15 -45.56
CA GLU A 125 6.37 10.16 -45.94
C GLU A 125 6.14 8.83 -45.21
N CYS A 126 5.98 8.89 -43.90
CA CYS A 126 5.69 7.72 -43.05
C CYS A 126 4.44 6.98 -43.53
N PHE A 127 3.31 7.64 -43.76
CA PHE A 127 2.11 6.98 -44.28
C PHE A 127 2.32 6.27 -45.62
N ARG A 128 3.17 6.81 -46.50
CA ARG A 128 3.49 6.17 -47.79
C ARG A 128 4.38 4.94 -47.61
N GLU A 129 5.31 4.98 -46.66
CA GLU A 129 6.26 3.89 -46.39
C GLU A 129 5.63 2.72 -45.62
N LEU A 130 4.66 2.99 -44.75
CA LEU A 130 4.10 1.97 -43.86
C LEU A 130 3.10 1.03 -44.56
N ASP A 131 2.47 1.42 -45.67
CA ASP A 131 1.36 0.66 -46.28
C ASP A 131 0.38 0.13 -45.21
N THR A 132 -0.34 1.04 -44.54
CA THR A 132 -1.20 0.67 -43.40
C THR A 132 -2.30 -0.33 -43.78
N GLY A 133 -2.62 -0.49 -45.07
CA GLY A 133 -3.51 -1.54 -45.58
C GLY A 133 -2.96 -2.97 -45.41
N SER A 134 -1.66 -3.12 -45.20
CA SER A 134 -0.99 -4.40 -44.92
C SER A 134 -1.19 -4.91 -43.48
N LEU A 135 -1.82 -4.11 -42.59
CA LEU A 135 -2.13 -4.54 -41.23
C LEU A 135 -3.23 -5.62 -41.24
N THR A 136 -2.82 -6.86 -40.99
CA THR A 136 -3.72 -8.02 -40.96
C THR A 136 -3.72 -8.69 -39.60
N TRP A 137 -4.91 -8.95 -39.07
CA TRP A 137 -5.11 -9.87 -37.95
C TRP A 137 -4.78 -11.31 -38.38
N ARG A 138 -3.96 -12.02 -37.60
CA ARG A 138 -3.58 -13.41 -37.87
C ARG A 138 -4.07 -14.31 -36.74
N ALA A 139 -4.57 -15.48 -37.11
CA ALA A 139 -4.99 -16.48 -36.15
C ALA A 139 -3.76 -17.24 -35.63
N ASP A 140 -3.48 -17.13 -34.33
CA ASP A 140 -2.37 -17.80 -33.65
C ASP A 140 -2.89 -18.62 -32.47
N THR A 141 -2.24 -19.75 -32.20
CA THR A 141 -2.51 -20.55 -31.00
C THR A 141 -1.49 -20.22 -29.93
N ILE A 142 -1.94 -19.79 -28.76
CA ILE A 142 -1.08 -19.36 -27.65
C ILE A 142 -1.30 -20.30 -26.48
N ASP A 143 -0.22 -20.89 -25.96
CA ASP A 143 -0.26 -21.63 -24.71
C ASP A 143 -0.28 -20.67 -23.52
N LEU A 144 -1.40 -20.62 -22.80
CA LEU A 144 -1.59 -19.77 -21.63
C LEU A 144 -0.89 -20.30 -20.37
N LEU A 145 -0.18 -21.44 -20.45
CA LEU A 145 0.65 -21.97 -19.37
C LEU A 145 2.14 -22.00 -19.72
N GLU A 146 2.55 -21.32 -20.80
CA GLU A 146 3.94 -21.27 -21.23
C GLU A 146 4.84 -20.65 -20.14
N GLN A 147 5.89 -21.38 -19.75
CA GLN A 147 6.80 -20.97 -18.69
C GLN A 147 8.15 -21.66 -18.76
N GLN A 148 9.12 -21.10 -18.03
CA GLN A 148 10.43 -21.71 -17.80
C GLN A 148 10.74 -21.73 -16.29
N PRO A 149 11.54 -22.68 -15.78
CA PRO A 149 11.98 -22.64 -14.39
C PRO A 149 13.08 -21.59 -14.19
N SER A 150 13.10 -20.95 -13.01
CA SER A 150 14.23 -20.15 -12.54
C SER A 150 15.41 -21.03 -12.11
N PRO A 151 16.62 -20.47 -11.93
CA PRO A 151 17.72 -21.21 -11.31
C PRO A 151 17.39 -21.82 -9.94
N GLY A 152 16.50 -21.18 -9.17
CA GLY A 152 16.01 -21.68 -7.89
C GLY A 152 14.76 -22.57 -7.97
N GLY A 153 14.32 -22.96 -9.17
CA GLY A 153 13.15 -23.82 -9.37
C GLY A 153 11.79 -23.11 -9.34
N THR A 154 11.75 -21.79 -9.22
CA THR A 154 10.51 -21.00 -9.28
C THR A 154 9.98 -20.93 -10.72
N ALA A 155 8.67 -21.09 -10.91
CA ALA A 155 8.00 -20.81 -12.19
C ALA A 155 8.33 -19.39 -12.70
N LYS A 156 8.68 -19.28 -13.98
CA LYS A 156 8.78 -18.01 -14.74
C LYS A 156 7.85 -18.10 -15.95
N PRO A 157 6.55 -17.83 -15.78
CA PRO A 157 5.62 -17.69 -16.89
C PRO A 157 6.11 -16.64 -17.90
N THR A 158 5.82 -16.85 -19.18
CA THR A 158 6.13 -15.83 -20.19
C THR A 158 5.32 -14.57 -19.94
N ARG A 159 5.80 -13.43 -20.46
CA ARG A 159 5.16 -12.13 -20.22
C ARG A 159 3.70 -12.11 -20.67
N LEU A 160 3.35 -12.87 -21.71
CA LEU A 160 2.00 -12.97 -22.25
C LEU A 160 1.05 -13.66 -21.26
N VAL A 161 1.51 -14.70 -20.56
CA VAL A 161 0.69 -15.44 -19.57
C VAL A 161 0.16 -14.51 -18.48
N TYR A 162 0.97 -13.58 -17.98
CA TYR A 162 0.53 -12.62 -16.97
C TYR A 162 -0.61 -11.69 -17.43
N ARG A 163 -0.86 -11.57 -18.74
CA ARG A 163 -1.91 -10.72 -19.30
C ARG A 163 -3.06 -11.50 -19.90
N LEU A 164 -2.78 -12.50 -20.74
CA LEU A 164 -3.76 -13.23 -21.51
C LEU A 164 -4.48 -14.32 -20.70
N LEU A 165 -3.79 -14.99 -19.77
CA LEU A 165 -4.43 -15.99 -18.93
C LEU A 165 -5.49 -15.37 -18.00
N PRO A 166 -5.20 -14.28 -17.26
CA PRO A 166 -6.23 -13.58 -16.51
C PRO A 166 -7.40 -13.10 -17.36
N ASP A 167 -7.13 -12.59 -18.57
CA ASP A 167 -8.16 -12.09 -19.48
C ASP A 167 -9.11 -13.21 -19.93
N GLU A 168 -8.57 -14.39 -20.26
CA GLU A 168 -9.36 -15.58 -20.61
C GLU A 168 -10.22 -16.06 -19.45
N LEU A 169 -9.63 -16.21 -18.26
CA LEU A 169 -10.34 -16.67 -17.08
C LEU A 169 -11.43 -15.69 -16.65
N ALA A 170 -11.18 -14.37 -16.75
CA ALA A 170 -12.20 -13.36 -16.52
C ALA A 170 -13.35 -13.46 -17.53
N ALA A 171 -13.06 -13.72 -18.80
CA ALA A 171 -14.08 -13.93 -19.82
C ALA A 171 -14.92 -15.21 -19.56
N ARG A 172 -14.34 -16.24 -18.94
CA ARG A 172 -15.08 -17.44 -18.51
C ARG A 172 -15.99 -17.14 -17.31
N ILE A 173 -15.49 -16.45 -16.28
CA ILE A 173 -16.29 -16.05 -15.11
C ILE A 173 -17.48 -15.17 -15.53
N ALA A 174 -17.26 -14.20 -16.42
CA ALA A 174 -18.33 -13.34 -16.94
C ALA A 174 -19.46 -14.11 -17.67
N ARG A 175 -19.18 -15.32 -18.16
CA ARG A 175 -20.16 -16.20 -18.83
C ARG A 175 -20.89 -17.15 -17.89
N GLN A 176 -20.51 -17.24 -16.62
CA GLN A 176 -20.98 -18.26 -15.67
C GLN A 176 -22.41 -18.06 -15.14
N GLY A 177 -23.13 -17.04 -15.61
CA GLY A 177 -24.43 -16.62 -15.07
C GLY A 177 -24.29 -15.62 -13.92
N ALA A 178 -25.39 -15.22 -13.30
CA ALA A 178 -25.35 -14.27 -12.18
C ALA A 178 -24.92 -14.97 -10.87
N TYR A 179 -24.15 -14.26 -10.04
CA TYR A 179 -23.96 -14.66 -8.64
C TYR A 179 -25.25 -14.39 -7.87
N GLU A 180 -25.76 -15.39 -7.14
CA GLU A 180 -27.00 -15.27 -6.37
C GLU A 180 -26.80 -15.64 -4.90
N HIS A 181 -27.24 -14.75 -3.99
CA HIS A 181 -27.34 -15.05 -2.58
C HIS A 181 -28.36 -14.13 -1.89
N GLY A 182 -29.15 -14.67 -0.96
CA GLY A 182 -30.15 -13.89 -0.21
C GLY A 182 -31.21 -13.22 -1.10
N GLY A 183 -31.52 -13.82 -2.25
CA GLY A 183 -32.45 -13.26 -3.26
C GLY A 183 -31.88 -12.08 -4.06
N ARG A 184 -30.60 -11.71 -3.86
CA ARG A 184 -29.91 -10.70 -4.66
C ARG A 184 -29.07 -11.39 -5.74
N GLN A 185 -29.23 -10.94 -6.98
CA GLN A 185 -28.42 -11.37 -8.12
C GLN A 185 -27.44 -10.27 -8.54
N LEU A 186 -26.21 -10.65 -8.88
CA LEU A 186 -25.17 -9.78 -9.40
C LEU A 186 -24.61 -10.36 -10.71
N THR A 187 -24.68 -9.59 -11.78
CA THR A 187 -24.10 -9.95 -13.08
C THR A 187 -22.73 -9.30 -13.23
N PHE A 188 -21.71 -10.07 -13.59
CA PHE A 188 -20.35 -9.57 -13.72
C PHE A 188 -19.96 -9.33 -15.18
N HIS A 189 -19.38 -8.15 -15.43
CA HIS A 189 -18.81 -7.78 -16.72
C HIS A 189 -17.31 -7.62 -16.58
N GLN A 190 -16.55 -8.14 -17.54
CA GLN A 190 -15.12 -7.89 -17.62
C GLN A 190 -14.85 -6.42 -17.93
N VAL A 191 -13.88 -5.82 -17.25
CA VAL A 191 -13.46 -4.43 -17.42
C VAL A 191 -12.27 -4.38 -18.36
N ALA A 192 -12.28 -3.44 -19.31
CA ALA A 192 -11.17 -3.18 -20.20
C ALA A 192 -9.90 -2.88 -19.40
N GLY A 193 -8.92 -3.78 -19.48
CA GLY A 193 -7.69 -3.65 -18.71
C GLY A 193 -6.81 -2.51 -19.21
N ALA A 194 -6.11 -1.83 -18.30
CA ALA A 194 -5.05 -0.90 -18.67
C ALA A 194 -3.86 -1.68 -19.24
N GLY A 195 -3.36 -1.29 -20.41
CA GLY A 195 -2.21 -1.94 -21.05
C GLY A 195 -0.98 -2.05 -20.13
N GLY A 196 -0.18 -3.09 -20.34
CA GLY A 196 0.87 -3.54 -19.42
C GLY A 196 1.91 -2.47 -19.06
N GLY A 197 1.86 -1.98 -17.82
CA GLY A 197 2.96 -1.25 -17.19
C GLY A 197 4.22 -2.12 -17.07
N TYR A 198 5.36 -1.48 -16.76
CA TYR A 198 6.69 -2.12 -16.71
C TYR A 198 6.82 -3.28 -15.69
N ASP A 199 5.89 -3.40 -14.74
CA ASP A 199 5.83 -4.52 -13.79
C ASP A 199 4.86 -5.60 -14.31
N ALA A 200 5.35 -6.51 -15.16
CA ALA A 200 4.57 -7.61 -15.75
C ALA A 200 3.86 -8.50 -14.71
N GLY A 201 4.30 -8.49 -13.45
CA GLY A 201 3.65 -9.19 -12.34
C GLY A 201 2.41 -8.51 -11.77
N SER A 202 1.93 -7.36 -12.29
CA SER A 202 0.80 -6.61 -11.71
C SER A 202 -0.44 -6.51 -12.61
N SER A 203 -0.46 -7.17 -13.78
CA SER A 203 -1.62 -7.14 -14.68
C SER A 203 -2.68 -8.16 -14.26
N SER A 204 -3.59 -7.76 -13.37
CA SER A 204 -4.83 -8.52 -13.15
C SER A 204 -5.89 -8.17 -14.19
N ALA A 205 -6.69 -9.13 -14.62
CA ALA A 205 -7.97 -8.85 -15.25
C ALA A 205 -9.01 -8.52 -14.16
N GLU A 206 -9.87 -7.54 -14.41
CA GLU A 206 -10.91 -7.11 -13.47
C GLU A 206 -12.30 -7.42 -14.04
N LEU A 207 -13.18 -7.92 -13.19
CA LEU A 207 -14.62 -7.97 -13.42
C LEU A 207 -15.33 -7.07 -12.41
N MET A 208 -16.44 -6.48 -12.82
CA MET A 208 -17.26 -5.62 -11.98
C MET A 208 -18.73 -5.99 -12.12
N SER A 209 -19.45 -6.04 -11.00
CA SER A 209 -20.89 -6.26 -11.03
C SER A 209 -21.61 -5.06 -11.63
N TRP A 210 -22.56 -5.28 -12.53
CA TRP A 210 -23.35 -4.22 -13.16
C TRP A 210 -24.84 -4.62 -13.27
N PRO A 211 -25.79 -3.68 -13.05
CA PRO A 211 -25.59 -2.29 -12.61
C PRO A 211 -25.03 -2.19 -11.17
N PRO A 212 -24.42 -1.05 -10.78
CA PRO A 212 -23.99 -0.81 -9.41
C PRO A 212 -25.14 -1.01 -8.41
N ILE A 213 -24.80 -1.51 -7.23
CA ILE A 213 -25.70 -1.63 -6.08
C ILE A 213 -26.00 -0.23 -5.55
N GLU A 214 -27.28 0.09 -5.48
CA GLU A 214 -27.79 1.27 -4.80
C GLU A 214 -27.98 0.98 -3.30
N TYR A 215 -27.44 1.85 -2.44
CA TYR A 215 -27.70 1.84 -1.01
C TYR A 215 -28.30 3.17 -0.57
N ARG A 216 -29.49 3.09 0.03
CA ARG A 216 -30.15 4.23 0.68
C ARG A 216 -30.03 4.06 2.20
N PRO A 217 -29.30 4.94 2.90
CA PRO A 217 -29.22 4.88 4.35
C PRO A 217 -30.59 5.19 4.97
N ALA A 218 -31.05 4.37 5.92
CA ALA A 218 -32.22 4.72 6.73
C ALA A 218 -31.83 5.87 7.69
N GLY A 219 -32.43 7.06 7.53
CA GLY A 219 -32.19 8.21 8.40
C GLY A 219 -33.44 8.62 9.18
N ARG A 220 -33.29 9.04 10.44
CA ARG A 220 -34.29 9.84 11.16
C ARG A 220 -34.32 11.24 10.52
N GLY A 221 -35.38 11.58 9.78
CA GLY A 221 -35.67 12.95 9.35
C GLY A 221 -35.42 13.35 7.89
N GLY A 222 -35.47 12.43 6.91
CA GLY A 222 -35.53 12.78 5.48
C GLY A 222 -34.90 11.74 4.54
N GLU A 223 -35.18 11.84 3.24
CA GLU A 223 -34.52 11.03 2.20
C GLU A 223 -33.04 11.43 2.07
N ARG A 224 -32.12 10.51 2.39
CA ARG A 224 -30.69 10.68 2.11
C ARG A 224 -30.40 10.30 0.66
N LYS A 225 -29.47 11.03 0.02
CA LYS A 225 -29.00 10.69 -1.33
C LYS A 225 -28.46 9.25 -1.38
N PRO A 226 -28.74 8.49 -2.45
CA PRO A 226 -28.24 7.14 -2.60
C PRO A 226 -26.72 7.11 -2.75
N SER A 227 -26.10 6.03 -2.28
CA SER A 227 -24.69 5.72 -2.53
C SER A 227 -24.60 4.52 -3.46
N TYR A 228 -23.68 4.58 -4.44
CA TYR A 228 -23.53 3.52 -5.44
C TYR A 228 -22.18 2.81 -5.32
N TYR A 229 -22.19 1.50 -5.44
CA TYR A 229 -20.99 0.67 -5.36
C TYR A 229 -21.18 -0.66 -6.09
N ALA A 230 -20.11 -1.32 -6.48
CA ALA A 230 -20.14 -2.61 -7.17
C ALA A 230 -19.19 -3.61 -6.52
N ALA A 231 -19.52 -4.89 -6.62
CA ALA A 231 -18.58 -5.96 -6.37
C ALA A 231 -17.50 -5.97 -7.46
N THR A 232 -16.27 -6.27 -7.09
CA THR A 232 -15.17 -6.48 -8.03
C THR A 232 -14.53 -7.84 -7.80
N LEU A 233 -14.11 -8.47 -8.88
CA LEU A 233 -13.28 -9.67 -8.88
C LEU A 233 -12.04 -9.38 -9.70
N ARG A 234 -10.87 -9.73 -9.19
CA ARG A 234 -9.61 -9.64 -9.92
C ARG A 234 -9.01 -11.02 -10.06
N VAL A 235 -8.60 -11.34 -11.28
CA VAL A 235 -7.89 -12.57 -11.63
C VAL A 235 -6.44 -12.18 -11.92
N GLY A 236 -5.46 -12.86 -11.31
CA GLY A 236 -4.05 -12.55 -11.54
C GLY A 236 -3.16 -13.79 -11.50
N VAL A 237 -2.09 -13.79 -12.28
CA VAL A 237 -1.05 -14.84 -12.24
C VAL A 237 0.03 -14.43 -11.24
N ARG A 238 0.36 -15.35 -10.34
CA ARG A 238 1.42 -15.24 -9.34
C ARG A 238 2.34 -16.43 -9.40
N THR A 239 3.51 -16.29 -8.79
CA THR A 239 4.47 -17.37 -8.60
C THR A 239 4.79 -17.45 -7.11
N VAL A 240 5.15 -18.63 -6.63
CA VAL A 240 5.57 -18.85 -5.24
C VAL A 240 7.05 -19.21 -5.27
N PRO A 241 7.92 -18.60 -4.44
CA PRO A 241 9.33 -18.95 -4.40
C PRO A 241 9.56 -20.46 -4.29
N PHE A 242 10.48 -20.97 -5.11
CA PHE A 242 10.86 -22.37 -5.20
C PHE A 242 9.76 -23.34 -5.68
N SER A 243 8.59 -22.84 -6.09
CA SER A 243 7.55 -23.68 -6.71
C SER A 243 7.66 -23.60 -8.24
N PRO A 244 7.76 -24.73 -8.96
CA PRO A 244 7.81 -24.75 -10.42
C PRO A 244 6.43 -24.54 -11.08
N VAL A 245 5.38 -24.38 -10.27
CA VAL A 245 4.00 -24.22 -10.74
C VAL A 245 3.52 -22.80 -10.38
N PRO A 246 2.93 -22.04 -11.31
CA PRO A 246 2.36 -20.74 -11.02
C PRO A 246 1.04 -20.88 -10.21
N ARG A 247 0.49 -19.75 -9.77
CA ARG A 247 -0.80 -19.68 -9.08
C ARG A 247 -1.70 -18.67 -9.78
N ILE A 248 -2.99 -18.98 -9.84
CA ILE A 248 -4.03 -18.02 -10.19
C ILE A 248 -4.65 -17.53 -8.90
N HIS A 249 -4.60 -16.23 -8.65
CA HIS A 249 -5.27 -15.61 -7.50
C HIS A 249 -6.60 -15.01 -7.94
N LEU A 250 -7.64 -15.29 -7.15
CA LEU A 250 -8.91 -14.57 -7.20
C LEU A 250 -8.98 -13.61 -6.01
N SER A 251 -9.22 -12.33 -6.26
CA SER A 251 -9.37 -11.31 -5.23
C SER A 251 -10.71 -10.62 -5.35
N ALA A 252 -11.51 -10.64 -4.29
CA ALA A 252 -12.79 -9.96 -4.22
C ALA A 252 -12.66 -8.59 -3.51
N GLY A 253 -13.40 -7.58 -3.98
CA GLY A 253 -13.37 -6.24 -3.42
C GLY A 253 -14.60 -5.40 -3.78
N ILE A 254 -14.54 -4.09 -3.51
CA ILE A 254 -15.61 -3.13 -3.79
C ILE A 254 -15.08 -1.95 -4.61
N ARG A 255 -15.83 -1.56 -5.64
CA ARG A 255 -15.69 -0.28 -6.36
C ARG A 255 -16.77 0.69 -5.89
N ARG A 256 -16.41 1.95 -5.63
CA ARG A 256 -17.34 3.02 -5.22
C ARG A 256 -17.49 4.02 -6.35
N PHE A 257 -18.65 4.65 -6.44
CA PHE A 257 -18.95 5.64 -7.49
C PHE A 257 -19.40 6.97 -6.89
N VAL A 258 -19.19 8.03 -7.65
CA VAL A 258 -19.61 9.38 -7.28
C VAL A 258 -21.13 9.49 -7.37
N THR A 259 -21.74 10.10 -6.35
CA THR A 259 -23.15 10.54 -6.37
C THR A 259 -23.21 12.05 -6.54
N GLY A 260 -23.96 12.55 -7.54
CA GLY A 260 -24.11 13.98 -7.81
C GLY A 260 -22.90 14.59 -8.51
N LYS A 261 -22.40 15.71 -7.97
CA LYS A 261 -21.33 16.50 -8.58
C LYS A 261 -19.97 15.79 -8.46
N VAL A 262 -19.25 15.69 -9.57
CA VAL A 262 -17.88 15.18 -9.61
C VAL A 262 -16.91 16.27 -9.14
N TRP A 263 -16.13 15.96 -8.12
CA TRP A 263 -15.01 16.79 -7.70
C TRP A 263 -13.71 16.26 -8.29
N MET A 264 -13.00 17.08 -9.05
CA MET A 264 -11.78 16.66 -9.75
C MET A 264 -10.55 16.80 -8.83
N PRO A 265 -9.85 15.70 -8.50
CA PRO A 265 -8.62 15.77 -7.73
C PRO A 265 -7.52 16.47 -8.53
N PHE A 266 -6.74 17.32 -7.85
CA PHE A 266 -5.67 18.11 -8.48
C PHE A 266 -4.65 17.19 -9.16
N ARG A 267 -4.36 17.45 -10.45
CA ARG A 267 -3.41 16.70 -11.31
C ARG A 267 -3.71 15.20 -11.51
N LYS A 268 -4.84 14.69 -11.02
CA LYS A 268 -5.23 13.27 -11.17
C LYS A 268 -6.40 13.13 -12.14
N GLY A 269 -6.38 12.06 -12.93
CA GLY A 269 -7.50 11.68 -13.77
C GLY A 269 -8.50 10.80 -13.01
N VAL A 270 -9.77 10.84 -13.42
CA VAL A 270 -10.86 10.07 -12.81
C VAL A 270 -11.38 9.05 -13.83
N SER A 271 -11.45 7.78 -13.44
CA SER A 271 -11.97 6.73 -14.33
C SER A 271 -13.49 6.79 -14.44
N VAL A 272 -14.00 6.65 -15.66
CA VAL A 272 -15.43 6.50 -15.96
C VAL A 272 -15.62 5.14 -16.62
N TYR A 273 -16.44 4.30 -15.99
CA TYR A 273 -16.77 2.97 -16.47
C TYR A 273 -18.03 3.06 -17.32
N LEU A 274 -17.99 2.52 -18.53
CA LEU A 274 -19.02 2.66 -19.54
C LEU A 274 -19.45 1.27 -20.02
N LEU A 275 -20.75 1.00 -20.06
CA LEU A 275 -21.34 -0.15 -20.72
C LEU A 275 -22.22 0.38 -21.87
N PRO A 276 -21.62 0.64 -23.05
CA PRO A 276 -22.35 1.22 -24.16
C PRO A 276 -23.19 0.14 -24.87
N GLU A 277 -24.43 0.46 -25.20
CA GLU A 277 -25.32 -0.39 -26.00
C GLU A 277 -25.20 -0.08 -27.50
N ILE A 278 -24.50 1.01 -27.81
CA ILE A 278 -24.11 1.45 -29.15
C ILE A 278 -22.61 1.35 -29.33
N THR A 279 -22.13 1.36 -30.56
CA THR A 279 -20.70 1.50 -30.81
C THR A 279 -20.25 2.94 -30.58
N LEU A 280 -19.11 3.13 -29.92
CA LEU A 280 -18.48 4.45 -29.78
C LEU A 280 -17.74 4.87 -31.06
N VAL A 281 -17.37 3.93 -31.92
CA VAL A 281 -16.65 4.22 -33.17
C VAL A 281 -17.43 3.57 -34.33
N PRO A 282 -17.71 4.31 -35.43
CA PRO A 282 -18.37 3.73 -36.59
C PRO A 282 -17.71 2.42 -37.04
N ASP A 283 -18.53 1.44 -37.41
CA ASP A 283 -18.12 0.09 -37.84
C ASP A 283 -17.38 -0.77 -36.79
N ALA A 284 -17.19 -0.28 -35.56
CA ALA A 284 -16.66 -1.09 -34.46
C ALA A 284 -17.77 -1.96 -33.83
N PRO A 285 -17.42 -3.17 -33.34
CA PRO A 285 -18.39 -4.05 -32.69
C PRO A 285 -18.83 -3.50 -31.32
N VAL A 286 -20.08 -3.79 -30.94
CA VAL A 286 -20.56 -3.53 -29.58
C VAL A 286 -19.99 -4.59 -28.63
N SER A 287 -19.33 -4.13 -27.58
CA SER A 287 -18.73 -5.02 -26.59
C SER A 287 -19.65 -5.29 -25.41
N ARG A 288 -19.52 -6.47 -24.81
CA ARG A 288 -20.13 -6.80 -23.50
C ARG A 288 -19.23 -6.41 -22.32
N ARG A 289 -17.99 -5.97 -22.59
CA ARG A 289 -17.02 -5.50 -21.60
C ARG A 289 -17.30 -4.05 -21.21
N LEU A 290 -16.98 -3.72 -19.97
CA LEU A 290 -16.98 -2.33 -19.50
C LEU A 290 -15.78 -1.60 -20.09
N SER A 291 -16.04 -0.60 -20.92
CA SER A 291 -15.04 0.34 -21.40
C SER A 291 -14.62 1.30 -20.28
N VAL A 292 -13.39 1.81 -20.34
CA VAL A 292 -12.90 2.77 -19.32
C VAL A 292 -12.31 4.01 -19.96
N ALA A 293 -13.08 5.10 -19.88
CA ALA A 293 -12.63 6.44 -20.21
C ALA A 293 -12.03 7.14 -18.97
N MET A 294 -11.40 8.29 -19.17
CA MET A 294 -10.84 9.09 -18.08
C MET A 294 -11.25 10.56 -18.23
N LEU A 295 -11.75 11.17 -17.16
CA LEU A 295 -11.87 12.61 -17.03
C LEU A 295 -10.54 13.19 -16.56
N GLN A 296 -10.22 14.40 -17.00
CA GLN A 296 -9.05 15.15 -16.58
C GLN A 296 -9.40 16.63 -16.38
N TRP A 297 -8.70 17.27 -15.46
CA TRP A 297 -8.74 18.72 -15.30
C TRP A 297 -7.65 19.37 -16.15
N ARG A 298 -8.00 20.26 -17.08
CA ARG A 298 -7.05 20.98 -17.95
C ARG A 298 -7.56 22.40 -18.21
N ASN A 299 -6.67 23.39 -18.12
CA ASN A 299 -6.98 24.80 -18.45
C ASN A 299 -8.21 25.39 -17.75
N GLY A 300 -8.49 24.97 -16.51
CA GLY A 300 -9.62 25.48 -15.74
C GLY A 300 -10.97 24.80 -16.03
N THR A 301 -11.00 23.81 -16.93
CA THR A 301 -12.20 23.02 -17.23
C THR A 301 -11.95 21.52 -17.06
N THR A 302 -13.03 20.75 -16.91
CA THR A 302 -12.97 19.29 -16.94
C THR A 302 -13.28 18.82 -18.35
N ASP A 303 -12.48 17.90 -18.88
CA ASP A 303 -12.69 17.32 -20.20
C ASP A 303 -12.35 15.82 -20.20
N TRP A 304 -12.79 15.10 -21.22
CA TRP A 304 -12.31 13.75 -21.52
C TRP A 304 -10.81 13.77 -21.81
N ARG A 305 -10.12 12.74 -21.36
CA ARG A 305 -8.70 12.55 -21.67
C ARG A 305 -8.57 12.07 -23.10
N GLN A 306 -8.25 13.00 -23.99
CA GLN A 306 -8.25 12.84 -25.45
C GLN A 306 -7.24 11.82 -26.02
N GLY A 307 -6.34 11.21 -25.22
CA GLY A 307 -5.35 10.25 -25.71
C GLY A 307 -4.17 10.90 -26.45
N GLY A 308 -3.63 12.01 -25.95
CA GLY A 308 -2.45 12.69 -26.52
C GLY A 308 -2.76 14.06 -27.14
N PRO A 309 -1.73 14.81 -27.62
CA PRO A 309 -1.85 16.19 -28.07
C PRO A 309 -2.85 16.40 -29.22
N SER A 310 -2.85 15.51 -30.23
CA SER A 310 -3.72 15.63 -31.42
C SER A 310 -5.17 15.20 -31.18
N GLY A 311 -5.50 14.76 -29.95
CA GLY A 311 -6.83 14.33 -29.54
C GLY A 311 -7.40 13.12 -30.28
N MET A 312 -6.90 11.92 -29.95
CA MET A 312 -7.31 10.66 -30.57
C MET A 312 -8.80 10.31 -30.42
N LEU A 313 -9.42 10.60 -29.27
CA LEU A 313 -10.85 10.31 -29.07
C LEU A 313 -11.73 11.08 -30.05
N ALA A 314 -11.42 12.36 -30.26
CA ALA A 314 -12.10 13.18 -31.26
C ALA A 314 -11.86 12.65 -32.68
N ALA A 315 -10.61 12.26 -33.00
CA ALA A 315 -10.23 11.81 -34.33
C ALA A 315 -10.94 10.53 -34.79
N VAL A 316 -11.41 9.69 -33.86
CA VAL A 316 -12.18 8.47 -34.16
C VAL A 316 -13.69 8.64 -33.99
N ALA A 317 -14.17 9.88 -33.86
CA ALA A 317 -15.56 10.25 -33.59
C ALA A 317 -16.14 9.67 -32.26
N ALA A 318 -15.29 9.17 -31.36
CA ALA A 318 -15.76 8.58 -30.11
C ALA A 318 -16.36 9.60 -29.14
N LEU A 319 -16.02 10.88 -29.28
CA LEU A 319 -16.62 11.94 -28.46
C LEU A 319 -18.11 12.12 -28.73
N ASP A 320 -18.57 11.87 -29.96
CA ASP A 320 -19.99 12.02 -30.32
C ASP A 320 -20.85 10.98 -29.61
N GLY A 321 -20.26 9.81 -29.33
CA GLY A 321 -20.84 8.75 -28.53
C GLY A 321 -20.58 8.88 -27.03
N LEU A 322 -19.93 9.94 -26.52
CA LEU A 322 -19.73 10.14 -25.09
C LEU A 322 -20.65 11.24 -24.56
N PRO A 323 -21.09 11.16 -23.29
CA PRO A 323 -21.94 12.20 -22.73
C PRO A 323 -21.16 13.51 -22.60
N SER A 324 -21.91 14.62 -22.70
CA SER A 324 -21.41 15.95 -22.41
C SER A 324 -20.76 15.99 -21.03
N VAL A 325 -19.49 16.39 -20.97
CA VAL A 325 -18.72 16.46 -19.72
C VAL A 325 -19.38 17.41 -18.71
N ASP A 326 -19.90 18.55 -19.18
CA ASP A 326 -20.56 19.54 -18.32
C ASP A 326 -21.80 18.98 -17.62
N ARG A 327 -22.55 18.09 -18.29
CA ARG A 327 -23.69 17.39 -17.69
C ARG A 327 -23.22 16.30 -16.74
N LEU A 328 -22.26 15.48 -17.18
CA LEU A 328 -21.73 14.37 -16.40
C LEU A 328 -21.11 14.82 -15.07
N VAL A 329 -20.36 15.92 -15.08
CA VAL A 329 -19.70 16.46 -13.87
C VAL A 329 -20.70 17.07 -12.90
N LYS A 330 -21.87 17.54 -13.37
CA LYS A 330 -22.91 18.11 -12.50
C LYS A 330 -23.73 17.01 -11.82
N GLU A 331 -24.09 15.96 -12.56
CA GLU A 331 -25.06 14.93 -12.16
C GLU A 331 -24.60 13.54 -12.62
N ALA A 332 -23.54 13.00 -12.00
CA ALA A 332 -22.93 11.75 -12.43
C ALA A 332 -23.83 10.52 -12.23
N ASP A 333 -24.64 10.53 -11.19
CA ASP A 333 -25.54 9.43 -10.81
C ASP A 333 -26.74 9.27 -11.76
N HIS A 334 -27.06 10.29 -12.57
CA HIS A 334 -28.14 10.23 -13.55
C HIS A 334 -27.91 9.17 -14.64
N TRP A 335 -26.68 8.68 -14.81
CA TRP A 335 -26.31 7.75 -15.87
C TRP A 335 -26.10 6.30 -15.41
N ILE A 336 -26.25 6.01 -14.10
CA ILE A 336 -25.93 4.69 -13.52
C ILE A 336 -27.00 3.62 -13.78
N GLY A 337 -28.28 4.00 -13.68
CA GLY A 337 -29.44 3.08 -13.76
C GLY A 337 -29.77 2.61 -15.17
N ASP A 338 -30.91 3.02 -15.71
CA ASP A 338 -31.35 2.67 -17.07
C ASP A 338 -30.45 3.25 -18.18
N GLY A 339 -29.47 4.07 -17.81
CA GLY A 339 -28.60 4.78 -18.73
C GLY A 339 -29.36 5.88 -19.46
N LYS A 340 -28.64 6.59 -20.31
CA LYS A 340 -29.20 7.63 -21.18
C LYS A 340 -28.47 7.62 -22.50
N ASP A 341 -29.19 7.92 -23.58
CA ASP A 341 -28.63 7.98 -24.93
C ASP A 341 -27.89 6.67 -25.34
N GLY A 342 -28.39 5.51 -24.87
CA GLY A 342 -27.81 4.19 -25.15
C GLY A 342 -26.55 3.85 -24.34
N ILE A 343 -26.25 4.60 -23.28
CA ILE A 343 -25.04 4.42 -22.47
C ILE A 343 -25.36 4.39 -20.99
N ARG A 344 -24.92 3.31 -20.34
CA ARG A 344 -24.89 3.18 -18.88
C ARG A 344 -23.47 3.44 -18.40
N LEU A 345 -23.29 4.29 -17.40
CA LEU A 345 -21.95 4.64 -16.91
C LEU A 345 -21.93 5.02 -15.44
N ALA A 346 -20.74 4.91 -14.84
CA ALA A 346 -20.50 5.39 -13.48
C ALA A 346 -19.10 5.99 -13.35
N VAL A 347 -19.03 7.15 -12.68
CA VAL A 347 -17.77 7.84 -12.38
C VAL A 347 -17.17 7.26 -11.10
N GLY A 348 -15.94 6.74 -11.17
CA GLY A 348 -15.27 6.12 -10.03
C GLY A 348 -14.92 7.13 -8.94
N HIS A 349 -15.19 6.77 -7.68
CA HIS A 349 -14.81 7.55 -6.51
C HIS A 349 -13.35 7.28 -6.11
N GLN A 350 -12.59 8.34 -5.79
CA GLN A 350 -11.21 8.26 -5.25
C GLN A 350 -11.15 8.88 -3.85
N ALA A 351 -10.26 8.41 -2.97
CA ALA A 351 -10.12 8.93 -1.60
C ALA A 351 -9.87 10.46 -1.57
N ALA A 352 -9.13 10.97 -2.56
CA ALA A 352 -8.91 12.41 -2.74
C ALA A 352 -10.18 13.24 -2.94
N MET A 353 -11.33 12.62 -3.27
CA MET A 353 -12.63 13.29 -3.42
C MET A 353 -13.41 13.41 -2.10
N GLY A 354 -12.85 12.91 -1.00
CA GLY A 354 -13.48 12.90 0.31
C GLY A 354 -14.00 11.53 0.74
N ARG A 355 -14.81 11.52 1.80
CA ARG A 355 -15.34 10.29 2.41
C ARG A 355 -16.54 9.75 1.63
N HIS A 356 -16.51 8.45 1.35
CA HIS A 356 -17.65 7.73 0.77
C HIS A 356 -18.42 6.94 1.85
N PRO A 357 -19.77 6.91 1.85
CA PRO A 357 -20.55 6.23 2.91
C PRO A 357 -20.36 4.70 2.99
N ILE A 358 -20.05 4.06 1.86
CA ILE A 358 -19.83 2.60 1.78
C ILE A 358 -18.43 2.25 2.27
N GLY A 359 -18.29 1.35 3.23
CA GLY A 359 -17.00 0.93 3.79
C GLY A 359 -16.17 0.05 2.85
N THR A 360 -14.88 -0.13 3.12
CA THR A 360 -13.93 -0.95 2.32
C THR A 360 -14.04 -2.45 2.63
N GLY A 361 -13.58 -3.31 1.73
CA GLY A 361 -13.46 -4.76 1.95
C GLY A 361 -14.78 -5.53 2.01
N LEU A 362 -14.67 -6.87 2.03
CA LEU A 362 -15.78 -7.83 2.20
C LEU A 362 -15.52 -8.73 3.41
N MET A 363 -16.55 -9.17 4.12
CA MET A 363 -16.42 -10.12 5.23
C MET A 363 -16.06 -11.53 4.75
N PRO A 364 -15.46 -12.38 5.60
CA PRO A 364 -14.95 -13.68 5.17
C PRO A 364 -16.02 -14.60 4.58
N SER A 365 -17.24 -14.65 5.13
CA SER A 365 -18.31 -15.48 4.56
C SER A 365 -18.78 -14.97 3.18
N GLU A 366 -18.97 -13.66 3.01
CA GLU A 366 -19.36 -13.08 1.72
C GLU A 366 -18.25 -13.22 0.67
N ARG A 367 -16.99 -13.01 1.06
CA ARG A 367 -15.83 -13.26 0.20
C ARG A 367 -15.80 -14.71 -0.27
N ARG A 368 -15.92 -15.67 0.66
CA ARG A 368 -15.87 -17.10 0.36
C ARG A 368 -16.90 -17.46 -0.71
N ARG A 369 -18.17 -17.09 -0.49
CA ARG A 369 -19.26 -17.39 -1.43
C ARG A 369 -19.00 -16.82 -2.82
N LEU A 370 -18.55 -15.57 -2.91
CA LEU A 370 -18.27 -14.94 -4.18
C LEU A 370 -17.09 -15.59 -4.91
N ILE A 371 -16.04 -15.97 -4.18
CA ILE A 371 -14.85 -16.63 -4.75
C ILE A 371 -15.15 -18.07 -5.17
N GLU A 372 -15.87 -18.85 -4.36
CA GLU A 372 -16.29 -20.22 -4.69
C GLU A 372 -17.29 -20.26 -5.86
N TRP A 373 -18.10 -19.20 -6.05
CA TRP A 373 -18.88 -19.03 -7.27
C TRP A 373 -17.96 -18.85 -8.47
N ALA A 374 -17.06 -17.87 -8.44
CA ALA A 374 -16.16 -17.59 -9.57
C ALA A 374 -15.19 -18.76 -9.88
N GLU A 375 -14.81 -19.53 -8.87
CA GLU A 375 -13.97 -20.73 -8.96
C GLU A 375 -14.50 -21.75 -9.96
N GLN A 376 -15.81 -21.91 -10.10
CA GLN A 376 -16.37 -22.96 -10.95
C GLN A 376 -16.04 -22.72 -12.44
N ALA A 377 -15.82 -21.47 -12.87
CA ALA A 377 -15.40 -21.14 -14.25
C ALA A 377 -13.91 -21.44 -14.52
N LEU A 378 -13.12 -21.79 -13.51
CA LEU A 378 -11.70 -22.12 -13.67
C LEU A 378 -11.48 -23.59 -14.03
N ALA A 379 -12.47 -24.45 -13.77
CA ALA A 379 -12.41 -25.87 -14.11
C ALA A 379 -12.64 -26.09 -15.63
N PRO A 380 -12.10 -27.19 -16.20
CA PRO A 380 -11.27 -28.21 -15.56
C PRO A 380 -9.76 -27.87 -15.46
N GLU A 381 -9.28 -26.82 -16.12
CA GLU A 381 -7.84 -26.56 -16.29
C GLU A 381 -7.13 -26.15 -15.00
N PHE A 382 -7.87 -25.61 -14.02
CA PHE A 382 -7.32 -25.21 -12.74
C PHE A 382 -8.11 -25.80 -11.57
N VAL A 383 -7.39 -26.24 -10.55
CA VAL A 383 -7.93 -26.78 -9.31
C VAL A 383 -7.54 -25.89 -8.12
N PRO A 384 -8.34 -25.86 -7.05
CA PRO A 384 -7.97 -25.14 -5.83
C PRO A 384 -6.62 -25.62 -5.29
N ALA A 385 -5.77 -24.67 -4.88
CA ALA A 385 -4.59 -25.00 -4.11
C ALA A 385 -4.99 -25.71 -2.81
N ARG A 386 -4.14 -26.63 -2.34
CA ARG A 386 -4.39 -27.37 -1.10
C ARG A 386 -4.52 -26.41 0.08
N LYS A 387 -5.39 -26.75 1.03
CA LYS A 387 -5.54 -26.01 2.28
C LYS A 387 -4.20 -25.95 3.02
N LEU A 388 -3.92 -24.80 3.62
CA LEU A 388 -2.73 -24.64 4.46
C LEU A 388 -3.01 -25.26 5.84
N GLN A 389 -2.07 -26.04 6.35
CA GLN A 389 -2.16 -26.72 7.64
C GLN A 389 -1.56 -25.86 8.75
N ARG A 390 -2.12 -25.92 9.95
CA ARG A 390 -1.53 -25.22 11.10
C ARG A 390 -0.15 -25.78 11.43
N SER A 391 0.80 -24.90 11.69
CA SER A 391 2.14 -25.27 12.15
C SER A 391 2.14 -26.03 13.47
N ARG A 392 3.09 -26.96 13.62
CA ARG A 392 3.37 -27.66 14.87
C ARG A 392 3.91 -26.73 15.98
N TYR A 393 4.44 -25.57 15.61
CA TYR A 393 4.94 -24.54 16.53
C TYR A 393 3.88 -23.47 16.81
N GLY A 394 2.72 -23.89 17.31
CA GLY A 394 1.58 -23.01 17.56
C GLY A 394 1.62 -22.17 18.86
N ARG A 395 2.67 -22.30 19.68
CA ARG A 395 2.76 -21.56 20.95
C ARG A 395 3.04 -20.07 20.68
N PRO A 396 2.30 -19.12 21.29
CA PRO A 396 2.61 -17.70 21.18
C PRO A 396 3.93 -17.36 21.91
N PRO A 397 4.52 -16.16 21.69
CA PRO A 397 5.64 -15.71 22.50
C PRO A 397 5.24 -15.50 23.96
N VAL A 398 6.23 -15.54 24.86
CA VAL A 398 6.07 -15.17 26.26
C VAL A 398 5.91 -13.66 26.36
N ARG A 399 4.90 -13.22 27.10
CA ARG A 399 4.69 -11.79 27.39
C ARG A 399 5.62 -11.36 28.52
N GLN A 400 6.17 -10.16 28.38
CA GLN A 400 6.90 -9.51 29.47
C GLN A 400 5.93 -8.81 30.42
N LEU A 401 4.78 -8.36 29.92
CA LEU A 401 3.74 -7.74 30.75
C LEU A 401 2.66 -8.76 31.14
N THR A 402 2.21 -8.64 32.37
CA THR A 402 1.11 -9.47 32.89
C THR A 402 -0.22 -8.97 32.33
N LYS A 403 -1.00 -9.88 31.74
CA LYS A 403 -2.33 -9.54 31.22
C LYS A 403 -3.24 -9.14 32.38
N ARG A 404 -3.85 -7.95 32.29
CA ARG A 404 -4.85 -7.50 33.26
C ARG A 404 -6.04 -8.49 33.29
N PRO A 405 -6.58 -8.79 34.48
CA PRO A 405 -7.81 -9.58 34.61
C PRO A 405 -8.95 -8.97 33.79
N SER A 406 -9.81 -9.82 33.22
CA SER A 406 -11.03 -9.35 32.55
C SER A 406 -12.16 -9.15 33.56
N MET A 407 -12.96 -8.10 33.37
CA MET A 407 -14.11 -7.80 34.23
C MET A 407 -15.21 -8.87 34.05
N PRO A 408 -15.62 -9.60 35.12
CA PRO A 408 -16.75 -10.50 35.06
C PRO A 408 -18.05 -9.72 34.88
N LYS A 409 -19.00 -10.27 34.11
CA LYS A 409 -20.29 -9.61 33.86
C LYS A 409 -21.20 -9.57 35.10
N ASN A 410 -21.04 -10.50 36.04
CA ASN A 410 -21.90 -10.68 37.22
C ASN A 410 -21.07 -10.80 38.51
N ALA A 411 -20.08 -9.93 38.72
CA ALA A 411 -19.26 -9.95 39.95
C ALA A 411 -20.03 -9.37 41.14
N THR A 412 -19.88 -9.96 42.32
CA THR A 412 -20.31 -9.35 43.58
C THR A 412 -19.46 -8.10 43.90
N ALA A 413 -19.92 -7.26 44.83
CA ALA A 413 -19.16 -6.08 45.24
C ALA A 413 -17.77 -6.45 45.83
N GLU A 414 -17.69 -7.54 46.59
CA GLU A 414 -16.43 -8.05 47.15
C GLU A 414 -15.50 -8.61 46.07
N GLU A 415 -16.04 -9.38 45.12
CA GLU A 415 -15.28 -9.89 43.97
C GLU A 415 -14.77 -8.74 43.10
N LEU A 416 -15.57 -7.70 42.90
CA LEU A 416 -15.19 -6.49 42.17
C LEU A 416 -14.06 -5.75 42.89
N ALA A 417 -14.16 -5.56 44.21
CA ALA A 417 -13.11 -4.91 44.99
C ALA A 417 -11.79 -5.69 44.92
N ALA A 418 -11.82 -7.01 45.11
CA ALA A 418 -10.63 -7.86 45.01
C ALA A 418 -10.04 -7.87 43.57
N LEU A 419 -10.89 -7.81 42.55
CA LEU A 419 -10.48 -7.73 41.15
C LEU A 419 -9.81 -6.39 40.82
N LEU A 420 -10.36 -5.28 41.33
CA LEU A 420 -9.79 -3.94 41.18
C LEU A 420 -8.41 -3.88 41.84
N GLU A 421 -8.28 -4.35 43.08
CA GLU A 421 -7.00 -4.43 43.80
C GLU A 421 -5.97 -5.30 43.05
N ARG A 422 -6.40 -6.43 42.47
CA ARG A 422 -5.52 -7.27 41.63
C ARG A 422 -5.13 -6.57 40.33
N THR A 423 -6.04 -5.81 39.73
CA THR A 423 -5.81 -5.06 38.49
C THR A 423 -4.83 -3.92 38.72
N GLU A 424 -4.96 -3.20 39.83
CA GLU A 424 -4.04 -2.15 40.28
C GLU A 424 -2.65 -2.71 40.54
N ARG A 425 -2.52 -3.82 41.29
CA ARG A 425 -1.23 -4.52 41.49
C ARG A 425 -0.59 -4.91 40.15
N THR A 426 -1.37 -5.48 39.24
CA THR A 426 -0.89 -5.86 37.90
C THR A 426 -0.46 -4.63 37.09
N ALA A 427 -1.17 -3.51 37.21
CA ALA A 427 -0.81 -2.27 36.54
C ALA A 427 0.50 -1.68 37.10
N ALA A 428 0.68 -1.68 38.43
CA ALA A 428 1.89 -1.24 39.09
C ALA A 428 3.12 -2.09 38.71
N ASP A 429 2.96 -3.42 38.66
CA ASP A 429 4.01 -4.33 38.20
C ASP A 429 4.39 -4.08 36.73
N ASN A 430 3.40 -3.95 35.85
CA ASN A 430 3.66 -3.65 34.44
C ASN A 430 4.32 -2.28 34.24
N ALA A 431 3.92 -1.28 35.03
CA ALA A 431 4.54 0.04 35.04
C ALA A 431 6.01 -0.04 35.46
N ARG A 432 6.32 -0.80 36.51
CA ARG A 432 7.70 -1.06 36.95
C ARG A 432 8.56 -1.67 35.82
N VAL A 433 8.04 -2.68 35.13
CA VAL A 433 8.74 -3.32 33.99
C VAL A 433 9.03 -2.29 32.89
N ARG A 434 8.06 -1.42 32.56
CA ARG A 434 8.25 -0.36 31.55
C ARG A 434 9.29 0.67 31.97
N ARG A 435 9.26 1.13 33.23
CA ARG A 435 10.26 2.08 33.75
C ARG A 435 11.67 1.49 33.71
N ALA A 436 11.84 0.23 34.12
CA ALA A 436 13.13 -0.46 34.05
C ALA A 436 13.65 -0.59 32.61
N ALA A 437 12.79 -0.97 31.66
CA ALA A 437 13.17 -1.07 30.25
C ALA A 437 13.53 0.30 29.63
N LEU A 438 12.79 1.35 30.00
CA LEU A 438 13.08 2.71 29.58
C LEU A 438 14.38 3.24 30.20
N ALA A 439 14.61 3.03 31.49
CA ALA A 439 15.84 3.42 32.18
C ALA A 439 17.08 2.76 31.56
N ALA A 440 16.98 1.48 31.20
CA ALA A 440 18.03 0.77 30.47
C ALA A 440 18.27 1.38 29.08
N THR A 441 17.19 1.73 28.34
CA THR A 441 17.29 2.40 27.02
C THR A 441 18.00 3.75 27.12
N LEU A 442 17.76 4.47 28.21
CA LEU A 442 18.31 5.81 28.48
C LEU A 442 19.69 5.77 29.15
N ASP A 443 20.26 4.58 29.38
CA ASP A 443 21.56 4.37 30.03
C ASP A 443 21.68 5.14 31.37
N GLY A 444 20.63 5.06 32.20
CA GLY A 444 20.58 5.69 33.51
C GLY A 444 20.34 7.22 33.50
N THR A 445 20.09 7.83 32.33
CA THR A 445 19.70 9.24 32.25
C THR A 445 18.19 9.44 32.38
N ASP A 446 17.78 10.64 32.76
CA ASP A 446 16.36 10.98 32.97
C ASP A 446 15.59 11.04 31.63
N LEU A 447 14.32 10.65 31.66
CA LEU A 447 13.41 10.94 30.55
C LEU A 447 12.98 12.40 30.65
N VAL A 448 13.52 13.26 29.79
CA VAL A 448 13.15 14.67 29.72
C VAL A 448 12.44 14.95 28.39
N GLY A 449 11.24 15.53 28.47
CA GLY A 449 10.41 15.81 27.30
C GLY A 449 9.70 17.16 27.36
N PHE A 450 9.43 17.72 26.18
CA PHE A 450 8.61 18.91 26.03
C PHE A 450 7.17 18.52 25.66
N LEU A 451 6.22 19.21 26.28
CA LEU A 451 4.81 19.14 25.95
C LEU A 451 4.41 20.49 25.35
N VAL A 452 4.37 20.56 24.03
CA VAL A 452 4.08 21.78 23.29
C VAL A 452 2.59 21.80 22.94
N HIS A 453 1.79 22.51 23.72
CA HIS A 453 0.32 22.43 23.68
C HIS A 453 -0.37 23.71 23.20
N GLN A 454 -1.60 23.57 22.74
CA GLN A 454 -2.52 24.67 22.45
C GLN A 454 -3.59 24.79 23.55
N THR A 455 -4.00 23.68 24.16
CA THR A 455 -5.06 23.63 25.17
C THR A 455 -4.55 23.06 26.49
N ASP A 456 -5.03 23.60 27.61
CA ASP A 456 -4.69 23.07 28.94
C ASP A 456 -5.26 21.67 29.16
N ASP A 457 -6.43 21.37 28.57
CA ASP A 457 -7.08 20.07 28.69
C ASP A 457 -6.23 18.94 28.07
N GLN A 458 -5.63 19.17 26.90
CA GLN A 458 -4.74 18.16 26.28
C GLN A 458 -3.41 18.03 27.03
N ARG A 459 -2.87 19.14 27.56
CA ARG A 459 -1.69 19.09 28.43
C ARG A 459 -1.95 18.19 29.64
N ASP A 460 -3.04 18.43 30.36
CA ASP A 460 -3.37 17.68 31.57
C ASP A 460 -3.67 16.21 31.25
N ARG A 461 -4.28 15.93 30.09
CA ARG A 461 -4.52 14.56 29.61
C ARG A 461 -3.23 13.80 29.31
N LEU A 462 -2.27 14.42 28.64
CA LEU A 462 -0.96 13.81 28.37
C LEU A 462 -0.19 13.54 29.66
N VAL A 463 -0.23 14.47 30.62
CA VAL A 463 0.36 14.28 31.96
C VAL A 463 -0.30 13.09 32.67
N ALA A 464 -1.63 13.04 32.72
CA ALA A 464 -2.36 11.93 33.34
C ALA A 464 -2.07 10.58 32.64
N THR A 465 -1.90 10.60 31.32
CA THR A 465 -1.53 9.42 30.53
C THR A 465 -0.13 8.93 30.86
N ALA A 466 0.84 9.84 31.00
CA ALA A 466 2.20 9.49 31.43
C ALA A 466 2.18 8.83 32.82
N GLU A 467 1.39 9.37 33.75
CA GLU A 467 1.21 8.81 35.09
C GLU A 467 0.61 7.40 35.07
N SER A 468 -0.44 7.19 34.27
CA SER A 468 -1.09 5.89 34.13
C SER A 468 -0.19 4.86 33.44
N ALA A 469 0.50 5.24 32.37
CA ALA A 469 1.29 4.32 31.54
C ALA A 469 2.55 3.82 32.25
N LEU A 470 3.20 4.69 33.03
CA LEU A 470 4.44 4.43 33.76
C LEU A 470 4.23 4.31 35.28
N GLY A 471 2.99 4.36 35.77
CA GLY A 471 2.64 4.23 37.20
C GLY A 471 3.35 5.25 38.07
N LEU A 472 3.28 6.53 37.70
CA LEU A 472 4.09 7.61 38.30
C LEU A 472 3.39 8.40 39.41
N THR A 473 2.07 8.24 39.60
CA THR A 473 1.26 9.10 40.47
C THR A 473 1.83 9.26 41.89
N GLU A 474 2.29 8.18 42.52
CA GLU A 474 2.85 8.20 43.89
C GLU A 474 4.30 8.73 43.95
N PHE A 475 4.96 8.87 42.81
CA PHE A 475 6.36 9.29 42.68
C PHE A 475 6.50 10.78 42.33
N ARG A 476 5.39 11.53 42.28
CA ARG A 476 5.39 12.94 41.92
C ARG A 476 6.10 13.79 42.98
N ARG A 477 7.08 14.59 42.56
CA ARG A 477 7.87 15.51 43.40
C ARG A 477 7.52 16.97 43.15
N GLU A 478 7.27 17.30 41.89
CA GLU A 478 6.93 18.66 41.49
C GLU A 478 5.61 18.67 40.72
N ARG A 479 4.81 19.70 40.99
CA ARG A 479 3.54 19.97 40.33
C ARG A 479 3.43 21.46 40.05
N GLY A 480 3.57 21.85 38.79
CA GLY A 480 3.29 23.20 38.32
C GLY A 480 2.52 23.16 36.99
N PRO A 481 1.98 24.30 36.52
CA PRO A 481 1.29 24.36 35.23
C PRO A 481 2.24 24.17 34.02
N GLU A 482 3.55 24.27 34.25
CA GLU A 482 4.59 24.21 33.22
C GLU A 482 5.59 23.07 33.45
N THR A 483 5.63 22.42 34.61
CA THR A 483 6.64 21.40 34.92
C THR A 483 6.09 20.31 35.84
N TRP A 484 6.43 19.06 35.49
CA TRP A 484 6.16 17.87 36.30
C TRP A 484 7.40 17.03 36.41
N VAL A 485 7.73 16.64 37.64
CA VAL A 485 8.86 15.76 37.96
C VAL A 485 8.35 14.57 38.76
N TRP A 486 8.68 13.37 38.30
CA TRP A 486 8.44 12.11 39.00
C TRP A 486 9.75 11.38 39.23
N GLU A 487 9.98 10.93 40.46
CA GLU A 487 11.18 10.20 40.88
C GLU A 487 10.79 8.81 41.39
N ALA A 488 10.87 7.82 40.51
CA ALA A 488 10.78 6.40 40.87
C ALA A 488 12.18 5.82 41.08
N GLU A 489 12.26 4.66 41.75
CA GLU A 489 13.54 3.98 41.99
C GLU A 489 14.32 3.72 40.69
N GLU A 490 13.62 3.38 39.60
CA GLU A 490 14.26 3.01 38.35
C GLU A 490 14.52 4.20 37.41
N LEU A 491 13.74 5.27 37.53
CA LEU A 491 13.66 6.31 36.49
C LEU A 491 13.14 7.64 37.06
N THR A 492 13.80 8.73 36.67
CA THR A 492 13.24 10.08 36.77
C THR A 492 12.61 10.49 35.45
N VAL A 493 11.40 11.04 35.51
CA VAL A 493 10.69 11.61 34.35
C VAL A 493 10.46 13.09 34.60
N ARG A 494 10.81 13.93 33.62
CA ARG A 494 10.54 15.37 33.62
C ARG A 494 9.80 15.78 32.36
N LEU A 495 8.64 16.40 32.53
CA LEU A 495 7.88 17.01 31.44
C LEU A 495 7.81 18.52 31.66
N HIS A 496 8.14 19.28 30.62
CA HIS A 496 8.04 20.73 30.62
C HIS A 496 7.02 21.15 29.56
N ALA A 497 5.93 21.79 29.99
CA ALA A 497 4.88 22.27 29.11
C ALA A 497 5.14 23.70 28.66
N HIS A 498 4.94 23.93 27.36
CA HIS A 498 5.06 25.23 26.74
C HIS A 498 3.92 25.45 25.74
N PRO A 499 3.36 26.66 25.62
CA PRO A 499 2.38 26.96 24.60
C PRO A 499 3.02 26.89 23.21
N LEU A 500 2.31 26.27 22.25
CA LEU A 500 2.73 26.20 20.85
C LEU A 500 2.70 27.59 20.20
N GLY A 501 1.63 28.35 20.45
CA GLY A 501 1.45 29.71 19.93
C GLY A 501 1.69 29.83 18.43
N GLU A 502 2.39 30.88 18.02
CA GLU A 502 2.65 31.21 16.61
C GLU A 502 3.49 30.16 15.83
N LEU A 503 4.12 29.23 16.55
CA LEU A 503 4.84 28.10 15.94
C LEU A 503 3.89 27.07 15.34
N GLY A 504 2.61 27.08 15.76
CA GLY A 504 1.55 26.22 15.24
C GLY A 504 0.73 26.85 14.11
N SER A 505 0.82 28.16 13.89
CA SER A 505 -0.03 28.87 12.90
C SER A 505 0.18 28.36 11.47
N PRO A 506 -0.81 28.44 10.56
CA PRO A 506 -0.65 28.03 9.17
C PRO A 506 0.57 28.68 8.47
N LEU A 507 1.19 27.98 7.53
CA LEU A 507 2.29 28.50 6.70
C LEU A 507 1.78 29.49 5.65
N GLY A 508 2.59 30.51 5.35
CA GLY A 508 2.29 31.54 4.34
C GLY A 508 1.73 32.82 4.96
N ALA A 509 1.20 33.70 4.10
CA ALA A 509 0.52 34.91 4.53
C ALA A 509 -0.92 34.60 4.98
N GLU A 510 -1.48 35.40 5.90
CA GLU A 510 -2.82 35.18 6.47
C GLU A 510 -3.93 35.12 5.43
N ASP A 511 -3.77 35.78 4.29
CA ASP A 511 -4.79 35.92 3.24
C ASP A 511 -4.73 34.86 2.15
N ARG A 512 -3.64 34.08 2.04
CA ARG A 512 -3.53 33.02 1.02
C ARG A 512 -2.47 31.95 1.31
N PRO A 513 -2.70 30.70 0.86
CA PRO A 513 -1.67 29.67 0.85
C PRO A 513 -0.43 30.06 0.02
N PRO A 514 0.78 29.65 0.43
CA PRO A 514 2.01 29.94 -0.31
C PRO A 514 2.01 29.19 -1.64
N ARG A 515 2.51 29.80 -2.73
CA ARG A 515 2.61 29.16 -4.06
C ARG A 515 3.62 28.01 -4.04
N ALA A 516 3.35 26.98 -4.83
CA ALA A 516 4.27 25.85 -4.96
C ALA A 516 5.63 26.31 -5.53
N GLY A 517 6.71 25.68 -5.09
CA GLY A 517 8.08 26.08 -5.42
C GLY A 517 8.66 26.99 -4.33
N GLN A 518 9.41 28.01 -4.73
CA GLN A 518 10.25 28.82 -3.84
C GLN A 518 9.49 29.47 -2.67
N GLU A 519 8.24 29.91 -2.86
CA GLU A 519 7.45 30.56 -1.79
C GLU A 519 7.09 29.56 -0.68
N HIS A 520 6.69 28.35 -1.04
CA HIS A 520 6.41 27.28 -0.08
C HIS A 520 7.67 26.77 0.61
N ASP A 521 8.77 26.59 -0.14
CA ASP A 521 10.07 26.21 0.43
C ASP A 521 10.54 27.27 1.44
N GLN A 522 10.38 28.55 1.13
CA GLN A 522 10.71 29.64 2.03
C GLN A 522 9.86 29.64 3.30
N ALA A 523 8.53 29.44 3.17
CA ALA A 523 7.64 29.36 4.33
C ALA A 523 8.00 28.19 5.25
N ILE A 524 8.37 27.03 4.69
CA ILE A 524 8.88 25.89 5.47
C ILE A 524 10.19 26.25 6.17
N ARG A 525 11.16 26.87 5.46
CA ARG A 525 12.45 27.29 6.05
C ARG A 525 12.26 28.25 7.22
N GLU A 526 11.43 29.26 7.05
CA GLU A 526 11.18 30.27 8.08
C GLU A 526 10.52 29.65 9.32
N ARG A 527 9.52 28.78 9.14
CA ARG A 527 8.90 28.10 10.28
C ARG A 527 9.86 27.10 10.93
N ARG A 528 10.61 26.33 10.14
CA ARG A 528 11.67 25.41 10.63
C ARG A 528 12.67 26.15 11.50
N GLY A 529 13.23 27.26 11.02
CA GLY A 529 14.21 28.07 11.76
C GLY A 529 13.66 28.63 13.07
N ARG A 530 12.44 29.19 13.06
CA ARG A 530 11.78 29.68 14.28
C ARG A 530 11.56 28.58 15.31
N VAL A 531 11.13 27.40 14.87
CA VAL A 531 10.94 26.25 15.76
C VAL A 531 12.28 25.77 16.31
N ALA A 532 13.31 25.64 15.47
CA ALA A 532 14.65 25.22 15.89
C ALA A 532 15.23 26.16 16.96
N GLU A 533 15.12 27.48 16.76
CA GLU A 533 15.60 28.48 17.70
C GLU A 533 14.83 28.41 19.04
N ALA A 534 13.49 28.31 18.98
CA ALA A 534 12.67 28.19 20.18
C ALA A 534 13.00 26.92 20.98
N MET A 535 13.07 25.77 20.30
CA MET A 535 13.36 24.49 20.95
C MET A 535 14.80 24.43 21.48
N THR A 536 15.78 25.03 20.79
CA THR A 536 17.16 25.11 21.27
C THR A 536 17.25 25.91 22.57
N ARG A 537 16.61 27.09 22.62
CA ARG A 537 16.55 27.90 23.84
C ARG A 537 15.89 27.15 25.01
N LEU A 538 14.83 26.38 24.73
CA LEU A 538 14.22 25.52 25.75
C LEU A 538 15.18 24.43 26.23
N ARG A 539 15.96 23.80 25.34
CA ARG A 539 16.95 22.77 25.71
C ARG A 539 18.15 23.34 26.49
N GLU A 540 18.51 24.60 26.27
CA GLU A 540 19.53 25.26 27.09
C GLU A 540 19.06 25.44 28.54
N GLN A 541 17.77 25.72 28.74
CA GLN A 541 17.14 25.82 30.06
C GLN A 541 16.87 24.43 30.67
N VAL A 542 16.53 23.46 29.83
CA VAL A 542 16.15 22.10 30.19
C VAL A 542 17.07 21.11 29.46
N PRO A 543 18.31 20.93 29.93
CA PRO A 543 19.26 20.04 29.30
C PRO A 543 18.78 18.59 29.36
N GLY A 544 19.12 17.82 28.33
CA GLY A 544 18.78 16.40 28.25
C GLY A 544 17.41 16.11 27.63
N ALA A 545 16.60 17.12 27.30
CA ALA A 545 15.34 16.89 26.56
C ALA A 545 15.58 16.19 25.22
N ARG A 546 14.81 15.13 24.95
CA ARG A 546 14.95 14.26 23.76
C ARG A 546 13.69 14.17 22.90
N ILE A 547 12.51 14.38 23.49
CA ILE A 547 11.22 14.21 22.82
C ILE A 547 10.37 15.47 22.99
N ALA A 548 9.59 15.81 21.96
CA ALA A 548 8.51 16.79 22.02
C ALA A 548 7.17 16.15 21.63
N LEU A 549 6.18 16.22 22.51
CA LEU A 549 4.78 15.95 22.20
C LEU A 549 4.13 17.26 21.77
N VAL A 550 3.62 17.33 20.54
CA VAL A 550 3.12 18.57 19.93
C VAL A 550 1.64 18.45 19.64
N GLU A 551 0.83 19.31 20.24
CA GLU A 551 -0.61 19.44 19.92
C GLU A 551 -0.79 20.27 18.64
N LEU A 552 -1.29 19.66 17.58
CA LEU A 552 -1.49 20.31 16.28
C LEU A 552 -2.75 19.78 15.59
N GLU A 553 -3.42 20.65 14.84
CA GLU A 553 -4.59 20.33 14.03
C GLU A 553 -4.29 19.17 13.05
N GLY A 554 -5.32 18.36 12.80
CA GLY A 554 -5.23 17.24 11.88
C GLY A 554 -5.13 17.67 10.42
N SER A 555 -4.77 16.73 9.54
CA SER A 555 -4.71 16.95 8.08
C SER A 555 -6.02 17.43 7.46
N GLU A 556 -7.15 17.20 8.15
CA GLU A 556 -8.48 17.69 7.76
C GLU A 556 -8.56 19.22 7.74
N ALA A 557 -7.86 19.90 8.65
CA ALA A 557 -7.76 21.37 8.65
C ALA A 557 -6.97 21.92 7.45
N PHE A 558 -6.19 21.07 6.77
CA PHE A 558 -5.25 21.45 5.72
C PHE A 558 -5.54 20.76 4.38
N GLN A 559 -6.80 20.53 4.03
CA GLN A 559 -7.16 19.87 2.77
C GLN A 559 -7.17 20.81 1.55
N GLY A 560 -7.01 20.22 0.36
CA GLY A 560 -7.14 20.94 -0.91
C GLY A 560 -6.11 22.07 -1.09
N PRO A 561 -6.52 23.30 -1.45
CA PRO A 561 -5.62 24.44 -1.61
C PRO A 561 -4.83 24.80 -0.34
N ALA A 562 -5.39 24.50 0.84
CA ALA A 562 -4.76 24.75 2.15
C ALA A 562 -3.69 23.72 2.53
N ARG A 563 -3.45 22.67 1.72
CA ARG A 563 -2.41 21.67 2.03
C ARG A 563 -1.01 22.24 2.17
N ARG A 564 -0.72 23.35 1.48
CA ARG A 564 0.57 24.05 1.57
C ARG A 564 0.67 25.00 2.78
N THR A 565 -0.38 25.07 3.61
CA THR A 565 -0.37 25.83 4.86
C THR A 565 -0.13 24.93 6.07
N ASP A 566 -0.05 23.61 5.92
CA ASP A 566 0.21 22.66 7.01
C ASP A 566 1.62 22.86 7.59
N PRO A 567 1.76 23.30 8.86
CA PRO A 567 3.06 23.57 9.47
C PRO A 567 3.72 22.32 10.06
N LYS A 568 3.04 21.16 10.11
CA LYS A 568 3.49 19.93 10.77
C LYS A 568 4.91 19.53 10.39
N TYR A 569 5.22 19.58 9.09
CA TYR A 569 6.54 19.19 8.59
C TYR A 569 7.64 20.18 8.97
N ALA A 570 7.35 21.48 8.94
CA ALA A 570 8.30 22.52 9.36
C ALA A 570 8.59 22.42 10.87
N ILE A 571 7.58 22.12 11.68
CA ILE A 571 7.74 21.89 13.12
C ILE A 571 8.62 20.65 13.36
N ARG A 572 8.33 19.52 12.71
CA ARG A 572 9.15 18.30 12.84
C ARG A 572 10.61 18.55 12.43
N LEU A 573 10.84 19.26 11.32
CA LEU A 573 12.18 19.65 10.86
C LEU A 573 12.89 20.51 11.92
N GLY A 574 12.25 21.57 12.42
CA GLY A 574 12.87 22.45 13.41
C GLY A 574 13.16 21.77 14.75
N CYS A 575 12.27 20.88 15.21
CA CYS A 575 12.54 20.07 16.40
C CYS A 575 13.72 19.12 16.19
N ALA A 576 13.87 18.52 15.00
CA ALA A 576 15.01 17.66 14.68
C ALA A 576 16.34 18.44 14.67
N ASP A 577 16.35 19.67 14.13
CA ASP A 577 17.51 20.58 14.18
C ASP A 577 17.91 20.91 15.61
N ALA A 578 16.92 21.09 16.49
CA ALA A 578 17.11 21.25 17.93
C ALA A 578 17.46 19.93 18.64
N GLY A 579 17.60 18.80 17.93
CA GLY A 579 18.01 17.51 18.47
C GLY A 579 16.89 16.69 19.12
N LEU A 580 15.62 16.99 18.86
CA LEU A 580 14.43 16.33 19.42
C LEU A 580 13.74 15.40 18.40
N VAL A 581 13.14 14.32 18.88
CA VAL A 581 12.13 13.55 18.14
C VAL A 581 10.72 14.08 18.46
N THR A 582 9.76 13.91 17.56
CA THR A 582 8.42 14.54 17.69
C THR A 582 7.28 13.55 17.53
N GLN A 583 6.32 13.63 18.44
CA GLN A 583 5.02 12.99 18.28
C GLN A 583 3.91 14.02 18.29
N PHE A 584 3.02 13.95 17.30
CA PHE A 584 1.89 14.88 17.17
C PHE A 584 0.62 14.27 17.76
N ILE A 585 -0.19 15.10 18.39
CA ILE A 585 -1.53 14.77 18.87
C ILE A 585 -2.51 15.85 18.42
N ARG A 586 -3.73 15.45 18.06
CA ARG A 586 -4.79 16.37 17.64
C ARG A 586 -5.53 16.95 18.85
N PRO A 587 -6.04 18.19 18.78
CA PRO A 587 -7.03 18.71 19.73
C PRO A 587 -8.30 17.83 19.83
N LEU A 588 -9.21 18.16 20.74
CA LEU A 588 -10.53 17.50 20.77
C LEU A 588 -11.29 17.76 19.47
N ASP A 589 -11.95 16.72 18.95
CA ASP A 589 -12.83 16.86 17.80
C ASP A 589 -14.16 17.47 18.25
N THR A 590 -14.42 18.70 17.80
CA THR A 590 -15.63 19.46 18.14
C THR A 590 -16.83 19.06 17.30
N ALA A 591 -16.66 18.25 16.26
CA ALA A 591 -17.74 17.73 15.43
C ALA A 591 -18.39 16.45 15.99
N MET A 592 -17.72 15.79 16.96
CA MET A 592 -18.21 14.59 17.65
C MET A 592 -19.06 14.95 18.88
N ASP A 593 -19.84 13.99 19.37
CA ASP A 593 -20.43 14.11 20.71
C ASP A 593 -19.32 14.23 21.76
N THR A 594 -19.52 15.08 22.77
CA THR A 594 -18.49 15.40 23.75
C THR A 594 -17.98 14.17 24.49
N ALA A 595 -18.85 13.21 24.83
CA ALA A 595 -18.41 12.00 25.55
C ALA A 595 -17.57 11.07 24.65
N ASP A 596 -17.94 10.97 23.37
CA ASP A 596 -17.18 10.18 22.39
C ASP A 596 -15.85 10.85 22.05
N ALA A 597 -15.84 12.18 21.88
CA ALA A 597 -14.63 12.98 21.62
C ALA A 597 -13.62 12.86 22.79
N GLU A 598 -14.11 12.89 24.02
CA GLU A 598 -13.31 12.70 25.24
C GLU A 598 -12.65 11.33 25.31
N LYS A 599 -13.42 10.29 25.00
CA LYS A 599 -12.95 8.91 24.97
C LYS A 599 -11.93 8.68 23.86
N ASP A 600 -12.19 9.19 22.67
CA ASP A 600 -11.27 9.18 21.54
C ASP A 600 -9.96 9.92 21.88
N ALA A 601 -10.05 11.12 22.47
CA ALA A 601 -8.89 11.89 22.91
C ALA A 601 -8.03 11.14 23.94
N ALA A 602 -8.66 10.41 24.87
CA ALA A 602 -7.94 9.57 25.83
C ALA A 602 -7.18 8.41 25.14
N LEU A 603 -7.81 7.72 24.19
CA LEU A 603 -7.17 6.66 23.41
C LEU A 603 -6.01 7.20 22.57
N ARG A 604 -6.17 8.38 21.96
CA ARG A 604 -5.12 9.06 21.20
C ARG A 604 -3.95 9.49 22.07
N ALA A 605 -4.20 9.96 23.30
CA ALA A 605 -3.14 10.30 24.24
C ALA A 605 -2.33 9.06 24.65
N GLU A 606 -2.99 7.93 24.94
CA GLU A 606 -2.31 6.65 25.22
C GLU A 606 -1.45 6.19 24.03
N ALA A 607 -1.99 6.27 22.81
CA ALA A 607 -1.26 5.93 21.59
C ALA A 607 -0.06 6.87 21.35
N ALA A 608 -0.25 8.18 21.53
CA ALA A 608 0.82 9.18 21.39
C ALA A 608 1.96 8.94 22.40
N TRP A 609 1.65 8.55 23.63
CA TRP A 609 2.69 8.24 24.61
C TRP A 609 3.41 6.92 24.29
N ALA A 610 2.69 5.87 23.89
CA ALA A 610 3.29 4.61 23.46
C ALA A 610 4.21 4.79 22.23
N ASP A 611 3.81 5.67 21.30
CA ASP A 611 4.64 6.04 20.16
C ASP A 611 5.81 6.94 20.56
N GLY A 612 5.61 7.90 21.47
CA GLY A 612 6.71 8.71 22.00
C GLY A 612 7.79 7.85 22.66
N LEU A 613 7.40 6.85 23.46
CA LEU A 613 8.33 5.88 24.04
C LEU A 613 9.06 5.07 22.96
N ARG A 614 8.41 4.71 21.85
CA ARG A 614 9.07 4.07 20.69
C ARG A 614 10.22 4.90 20.16
N GLN A 615 9.97 6.20 20.01
CA GLN A 615 10.91 7.12 19.38
C GLN A 615 12.18 7.29 20.22
N THR A 616 12.12 7.02 21.53
CA THR A 616 13.31 6.91 22.40
C THR A 616 14.19 5.69 22.10
N GLY A 617 13.69 4.71 21.34
CA GLY A 617 14.33 3.43 21.08
C GLY A 617 13.91 2.30 22.04
N MET A 618 13.01 2.57 22.99
CA MET A 618 12.52 1.60 23.97
C MET A 618 11.47 0.66 23.35
N ARG A 619 11.72 -0.66 23.48
CA ARG A 619 10.81 -1.71 23.02
C ARG A 619 10.85 -2.98 23.86
N LEU A 620 9.68 -3.60 24.04
CA LEU A 620 9.52 -4.92 24.66
C LEU A 620 9.51 -5.99 23.57
N VAL A 621 10.70 -6.47 23.18
CA VAL A 621 10.85 -7.49 22.13
C VAL A 621 10.17 -8.81 22.54
N PRO A 622 9.33 -9.42 21.68
CA PRO A 622 8.68 -10.69 21.99
C PRO A 622 9.66 -11.82 22.27
N GLN A 623 9.51 -12.48 23.43
CA GLN A 623 10.35 -13.61 23.83
C GLN A 623 9.82 -14.91 23.21
N HIS A 624 10.62 -15.53 22.33
CA HIS A 624 10.18 -16.70 21.59
C HIS A 624 10.11 -17.99 22.44
N THR A 625 9.30 -18.96 22.03
CA THR A 625 9.05 -20.21 22.78
C THR A 625 9.69 -21.47 22.16
N LEU A 626 10.67 -21.28 21.28
CA LEU A 626 11.21 -22.34 20.42
C LEU A 626 12.42 -23.11 21.00
N GLY A 627 12.94 -22.68 22.15
CA GLY A 627 14.13 -23.27 22.78
C GLY A 627 15.35 -23.22 21.85
N ASP A 628 16.21 -24.24 21.92
CA ASP A 628 17.51 -24.32 21.22
C ASP A 628 17.41 -24.40 19.69
N ARG A 629 16.19 -24.49 19.14
CA ARG A 629 15.97 -24.40 17.68
C ARG A 629 16.33 -23.02 17.13
N ILE A 630 16.25 -21.99 17.98
CA ILE A 630 16.69 -20.64 17.68
C ILE A 630 17.87 -20.34 18.58
N PRO A 631 19.03 -19.93 18.03
CA PRO A 631 20.22 -19.67 18.83
C PRO A 631 19.98 -18.51 19.81
N SER A 632 20.56 -18.62 21.00
CA SER A 632 20.63 -17.49 21.95
C SER A 632 21.39 -16.31 21.33
N GLY A 633 21.05 -15.08 21.73
CA GLY A 633 21.74 -13.89 21.22
C GLY A 633 21.45 -13.59 19.74
N LEU A 634 20.33 -14.07 19.19
CA LEU A 634 19.95 -13.82 17.81
C LEU A 634 19.67 -12.34 17.54
N ASN A 635 20.51 -11.72 16.72
CA ASN A 635 20.26 -10.42 16.12
C ASN A 635 19.14 -10.51 15.07
N GLN A 636 18.28 -9.50 15.00
CA GLN A 636 17.30 -9.34 13.92
C GLN A 636 17.60 -8.03 13.19
N VAL A 637 17.96 -8.10 11.91
CA VAL A 637 18.23 -6.92 11.07
C VAL A 637 17.21 -6.81 9.95
N ALA A 638 16.60 -5.65 9.81
CA ALA A 638 15.65 -5.33 8.75
C ALA A 638 16.24 -4.27 7.82
N PHE A 639 16.23 -4.52 6.52
CA PHE A 639 16.56 -3.51 5.51
C PHE A 639 15.28 -2.83 5.02
N HIS A 640 15.36 -1.51 4.84
CA HIS A 640 14.26 -0.69 4.34
C HIS A 640 14.78 0.41 3.41
N LEU A 641 14.02 0.76 2.39
CA LEU A 641 14.36 1.85 1.46
C LEU A 641 13.49 3.07 1.77
N VAL A 642 14.10 4.07 2.41
CA VAL A 642 13.42 5.35 2.66
C VAL A 642 13.35 6.14 1.36
N GLU A 643 12.16 6.25 0.78
CA GLU A 643 11.91 6.95 -0.49
C GLU A 643 10.85 8.05 -0.34
N ARG A 644 11.20 9.27 -0.77
CA ARG A 644 10.24 10.38 -0.95
C ARG A 644 10.31 10.93 -2.37
N ARG A 645 9.17 11.39 -2.87
CA ARG A 645 9.04 11.93 -4.23
C ARG A 645 9.01 13.45 -4.21
N VAL A 646 9.29 14.05 -5.37
CA VAL A 646 9.24 15.50 -5.61
C VAL A 646 7.83 16.06 -5.43
N ASP A 647 6.77 15.27 -5.62
CA ASP A 647 5.38 15.67 -5.34
C ASP A 647 4.97 15.46 -3.87
N GLY A 648 5.92 15.08 -3.01
CA GLY A 648 5.75 14.98 -1.57
C GLY A 648 5.55 16.34 -0.89
N PRO A 649 5.30 16.35 0.43
CA PRO A 649 4.93 17.56 1.16
C PRO A 649 6.00 18.65 1.14
N THR A 650 7.28 18.31 1.02
CA THR A 650 8.39 19.28 0.95
C THR A 650 8.81 19.62 -0.47
N GLY A 651 8.17 19.07 -1.51
CA GLY A 651 8.58 19.31 -2.89
C GLY A 651 9.90 18.66 -3.31
N ARG A 652 10.55 17.88 -2.43
CA ARG A 652 11.89 17.31 -2.64
C ARG A 652 11.87 15.79 -2.57
N ALA A 653 12.80 15.15 -3.29
CA ALA A 653 12.94 13.71 -3.28
C ALA A 653 14.00 13.24 -2.28
N GLN A 654 13.80 12.05 -1.70
CA GLN A 654 14.76 11.36 -0.84
C GLN A 654 14.93 9.92 -1.33
N PHE A 655 16.15 9.41 -1.22
CA PHE A 655 16.44 7.99 -1.35
C PHE A 655 17.54 7.65 -0.34
N THR A 656 17.23 6.83 0.66
CA THR A 656 18.18 6.46 1.71
C THR A 656 17.97 5.01 2.14
N PRO A 657 18.87 4.08 1.77
CA PRO A 657 18.87 2.75 2.34
C PRO A 657 19.20 2.80 3.83
N ILE A 658 18.39 2.12 4.65
CA ILE A 658 18.60 2.00 6.09
C ILE A 658 18.56 0.55 6.55
N ALA A 659 19.13 0.30 7.72
CA ALA A 659 19.00 -0.95 8.44
C ALA A 659 18.58 -0.67 9.89
N VAL A 660 17.60 -1.42 10.37
CA VAL A 660 17.19 -1.43 11.78
C VAL A 660 17.60 -2.76 12.40
N LEU A 661 18.22 -2.72 13.58
CA LEU A 661 18.76 -3.86 14.28
C LEU A 661 18.14 -3.97 15.68
N LEU A 662 17.54 -5.13 15.96
CA LEU A 662 17.21 -5.58 17.30
C LEU A 662 18.29 -6.54 17.77
N ARG A 663 18.91 -6.23 18.90
CA ARG A 663 19.99 -7.02 19.49
C ARG A 663 19.60 -7.41 20.92
N PRO A 664 19.67 -8.70 21.30
CA PRO A 664 19.23 -9.14 22.63
C PRO A 664 19.97 -8.51 23.81
N ASP A 665 21.25 -8.16 23.62
CA ASP A 665 22.12 -7.50 24.61
C ASP A 665 22.12 -5.97 24.51
N ALA A 666 21.42 -5.38 23.54
CA ALA A 666 21.29 -3.93 23.44
C ALA A 666 20.01 -3.46 24.14
N PRO A 667 20.07 -2.43 25.00
CA PRO A 667 18.88 -1.93 25.68
C PRO A 667 17.98 -1.09 24.77
N CYS A 668 18.45 -0.70 23.58
CA CYS A 668 17.72 0.14 22.64
C CYS A 668 17.70 -0.46 21.23
N VAL A 669 16.67 -0.10 20.46
CA VAL A 669 16.65 -0.34 19.01
C VAL A 669 17.78 0.44 18.36
N LEU A 670 18.50 -0.21 17.43
CA LEU A 670 19.61 0.39 16.71
C LEU A 670 19.25 0.63 15.24
N GLY A 671 19.86 1.65 14.65
CA GLY A 671 19.70 2.07 13.28
C GLY A 671 21.04 2.30 12.59
N ARG A 672 21.02 2.30 11.26
CA ARG A 672 22.18 2.62 10.43
C ARG A 672 21.73 3.09 9.04
N THR A 673 22.46 4.01 8.43
CA THR A 673 22.24 4.46 7.04
C THR A 673 23.42 4.04 6.14
N ALA A 674 23.27 4.21 4.83
CA ALA A 674 24.35 3.93 3.87
C ALA A 674 25.64 4.72 4.13
N ASP A 675 25.55 5.92 4.70
CA ASP A 675 26.68 6.83 4.89
C ASP A 675 27.39 6.63 6.24
N THR A 676 26.74 5.95 7.19
CA THR A 676 27.29 5.75 8.53
C THR A 676 28.05 4.43 8.64
N SER A 677 29.21 4.48 9.30
CA SER A 677 30.01 3.29 9.61
C SER A 677 29.47 2.49 10.80
N GLU A 678 28.87 3.19 11.77
CA GLU A 678 28.49 2.65 13.07
C GLU A 678 26.97 2.50 13.22
N TRP A 679 26.58 1.61 14.12
CA TRP A 679 25.20 1.48 14.60
C TRP A 679 24.93 2.60 15.59
N MET A 680 23.76 3.23 15.49
CA MET A 680 23.34 4.33 16.37
C MET A 680 21.97 4.04 16.99
N PRO A 681 21.64 4.67 18.12
CA PRO A 681 20.29 4.62 18.68
C PRO A 681 19.22 5.01 17.66
N TYR A 682 18.04 4.40 17.76
CA TYR A 682 16.89 4.67 16.90
C TYR A 682 16.47 6.16 16.79
N PRO A 683 16.47 6.97 17.89
CA PRO A 683 16.21 8.41 17.78
C PRO A 683 17.22 9.13 16.88
N ASP A 684 18.46 8.68 16.86
CA ASP A 684 19.54 9.31 16.08
C ASP A 684 19.34 9.01 14.59
N LEU A 685 18.90 7.79 14.27
CA LEU A 685 18.49 7.43 12.91
C LEU A 685 17.34 8.34 12.43
N HIS A 686 16.31 8.56 13.25
CA HIS A 686 15.19 9.44 12.90
C HIS A 686 15.63 10.87 12.61
N ARG A 687 16.54 11.41 13.44
CA ARG A 687 17.08 12.75 13.25
C ARG A 687 17.89 12.86 11.95
N ILE A 688 18.75 11.89 11.65
CA ILE A 688 19.56 11.87 10.40
C ILE A 688 18.69 11.75 9.13
N LEU A 689 17.53 11.09 9.22
CA LEU A 689 16.61 10.99 8.08
C LEU A 689 15.87 12.29 7.78
N THR A 690 15.78 13.18 8.76
CA THR A 690 15.07 14.47 8.68
C THR A 690 15.94 15.49 7.92
N GLY A 691 15.34 16.30 7.04
CA GLY A 691 16.06 17.28 6.22
C GLY A 691 16.84 16.69 5.05
N ARG A 692 17.05 15.37 5.01
CA ARG A 692 17.93 14.75 4.01
C ARG A 692 17.34 14.73 2.59
N VAL A 693 18.03 15.37 1.65
CA VAL A 693 17.67 15.36 0.22
C VAL A 693 18.47 14.29 -0.55
N ARG A 694 17.87 13.76 -1.61
CA ARG A 694 18.54 12.80 -2.50
C ARG A 694 19.71 13.46 -3.23
N GLY A 695 20.90 12.87 -3.09
CA GLY A 695 22.11 13.27 -3.81
C GLY A 695 21.96 13.21 -5.34
N ASN A 696 22.70 14.08 -6.03
CA ASN A 696 22.69 14.17 -7.50
C ASN A 696 23.20 12.90 -8.20
N ASP A 697 23.99 12.09 -7.51
CA ASP A 697 24.55 10.81 -7.91
C ASP A 697 23.54 9.63 -7.82
N LEU A 698 22.34 9.86 -7.27
CA LEU A 698 21.31 8.83 -7.06
C LEU A 698 20.07 9.02 -7.96
N ARG A 699 20.25 9.59 -9.15
CA ARG A 699 19.15 9.88 -10.08
C ARG A 699 18.61 8.64 -10.79
N THR A 700 19.46 7.65 -11.08
CA THR A 700 19.07 6.45 -11.83
C THR A 700 18.80 5.24 -10.93
N SER A 701 17.95 4.33 -11.40
CA SER A 701 17.69 3.06 -10.69
C SER A 701 18.95 2.20 -10.54
N ALA A 702 19.88 2.27 -11.49
CA ALA A 702 21.13 1.53 -11.44
C ALA A 702 22.05 2.03 -10.32
N GLN A 703 22.23 3.35 -10.22
CA GLN A 703 22.99 3.99 -9.14
C GLN A 703 22.39 3.66 -7.76
N GLN A 704 21.07 3.80 -7.63
CA GLN A 704 20.36 3.45 -6.40
C GLN A 704 20.56 1.98 -6.01
N SER A 705 20.50 1.06 -6.99
CA SER A 705 20.72 -0.37 -6.74
C SER A 705 22.16 -0.67 -6.31
N ALA A 706 23.15 0.00 -6.90
CA ALA A 706 24.55 -0.16 -6.53
C ALA A 706 24.81 0.31 -5.09
N VAL A 707 24.27 1.47 -4.69
CA VAL A 707 24.38 1.96 -3.31
C VAL A 707 23.69 1.03 -2.32
N THR A 708 22.48 0.56 -2.63
CA THR A 708 21.76 -0.42 -1.80
C THR A 708 22.58 -1.70 -1.61
N ALA A 709 23.14 -2.26 -2.68
CA ALA A 709 23.89 -3.50 -2.61
C ALA A 709 25.21 -3.35 -1.84
N ALA A 710 25.96 -2.25 -2.03
CA ALA A 710 27.13 -1.92 -1.24
C ALA A 710 26.81 -1.78 0.26
N PHE A 711 25.70 -1.10 0.58
CA PHE A 711 25.23 -0.94 1.96
C PHE A 711 24.87 -2.27 2.61
N ILE A 712 24.10 -3.13 1.92
CA ILE A 712 23.75 -4.47 2.42
C ILE A 712 25.01 -5.28 2.67
N ARG A 713 25.94 -5.33 1.69
CA ARG A 713 27.19 -6.07 1.81
C ARG A 713 28.00 -5.63 3.04
N ARG A 714 28.18 -4.32 3.24
CA ARG A 714 28.91 -3.75 4.38
C ARG A 714 28.23 -4.08 5.72
N THR A 715 26.90 -4.02 5.75
CA THR A 715 26.11 -4.31 6.96
C THR A 715 26.15 -5.79 7.31
N LEU A 716 26.02 -6.70 6.34
CA LEU A 716 26.15 -8.14 6.59
C LEU A 716 27.57 -8.51 7.05
N ALA A 717 28.60 -7.86 6.49
CA ALA A 717 29.98 -8.07 6.90
C ALA A 717 30.24 -7.72 8.37
N SER A 718 29.57 -6.69 8.93
CA SER A 718 29.72 -6.33 10.35
C SER A 718 28.95 -7.27 11.30
N LEU A 719 28.01 -8.07 10.79
CA LEU A 719 27.20 -9.02 11.57
C LEU A 719 27.61 -10.48 11.39
N ARG A 720 28.60 -10.77 10.53
CA ARG A 720 28.97 -12.14 10.14
C ARG A 720 29.42 -13.07 11.30
N GLY A 721 29.86 -12.48 12.41
CA GLY A 721 30.41 -13.19 13.57
C GLY A 721 29.38 -13.60 14.61
N THR A 722 28.12 -13.16 14.48
CA THR A 722 27.07 -13.40 15.48
C THR A 722 25.83 -14.01 14.82
N PRO A 723 25.04 -14.83 15.55
CA PRO A 723 23.75 -15.30 15.09
C PRO A 723 22.88 -14.14 14.63
N THR A 724 22.52 -14.11 13.35
CA THR A 724 21.79 -12.99 12.76
C THR A 724 20.71 -13.48 11.79
N LEU A 725 19.51 -12.98 11.98
CA LEU A 725 18.39 -13.11 11.06
C LEU A 725 18.21 -11.81 10.28
N VAL A 726 18.34 -11.89 8.96
CA VAL A 726 18.02 -10.80 8.04
C VAL A 726 16.56 -10.93 7.61
N LEU A 727 15.81 -9.87 7.81
CA LEU A 727 14.42 -9.71 7.36
C LEU A 727 14.39 -8.70 6.22
N SER A 728 13.67 -9.02 5.15
CA SER A 728 13.50 -8.12 4.01
C SER A 728 12.09 -8.18 3.48
N HIS A 729 11.42 -7.04 3.47
CA HIS A 729 10.11 -6.89 2.85
C HIS A 729 10.28 -6.80 1.34
N ALA A 730 9.71 -7.76 0.60
CA ALA A 730 9.95 -7.88 -0.83
C ALA A 730 9.42 -6.69 -1.62
N GLN A 731 8.20 -6.24 -1.32
CA GLN A 731 7.52 -5.14 -2.00
C GLN A 731 8.28 -3.81 -1.85
N ASP A 732 9.03 -3.67 -0.76
CA ASP A 732 9.87 -2.51 -0.47
C ASP A 732 11.21 -2.59 -1.24
N VAL A 733 12.04 -3.59 -0.93
CA VAL A 733 13.47 -3.54 -1.32
C VAL A 733 13.75 -4.11 -2.72
N ARG A 734 12.90 -5.00 -3.27
CA ARG A 734 13.25 -5.79 -4.47
C ARG A 734 13.52 -4.97 -5.73
N LYS A 735 13.01 -3.74 -5.81
CA LYS A 735 13.25 -2.84 -6.96
C LYS A 735 14.70 -2.34 -7.04
N ARG A 736 15.43 -2.34 -5.92
CA ARG A 736 16.86 -2.02 -5.83
C ARG A 736 17.70 -3.24 -5.46
N TRP A 737 17.04 -4.32 -5.06
CA TRP A 737 17.65 -5.63 -4.82
C TRP A 737 16.88 -6.76 -5.54
N PRO A 738 17.02 -6.91 -6.88
CA PRO A 738 16.19 -7.80 -7.68
C PRO A 738 16.25 -9.29 -7.32
N TRP A 739 17.28 -9.74 -6.59
CA TRP A 739 17.37 -11.09 -6.04
C TRP A 739 16.15 -11.46 -5.16
N LEU A 740 15.52 -10.48 -4.50
CA LEU A 740 14.30 -10.68 -3.69
C LEU A 740 13.02 -10.94 -4.52
N THR A 741 13.09 -10.94 -5.84
CA THR A 741 11.98 -11.40 -6.69
C THR A 741 11.85 -12.93 -6.62
N ASN A 742 10.65 -13.47 -6.80
CA ASN A 742 10.41 -14.92 -6.70
C ASN A 742 11.29 -15.73 -7.66
N GLY A 743 11.52 -15.21 -8.87
CA GLY A 743 12.39 -15.83 -9.88
C GLY A 743 13.89 -15.58 -9.69
N GLY A 744 14.27 -14.71 -8.75
CA GLY A 744 15.66 -14.40 -8.40
C GLY A 744 16.19 -15.19 -7.20
N LEU A 745 15.31 -15.73 -6.36
CA LEU A 745 15.70 -16.52 -5.18
C LEU A 745 16.27 -17.88 -5.57
N GLU A 746 17.32 -18.28 -4.84
CA GLU A 746 17.94 -19.60 -4.86
C GLU A 746 18.12 -20.06 -3.41
N VAL A 747 17.82 -21.33 -3.11
CA VAL A 747 17.87 -21.86 -1.74
C VAL A 747 19.29 -21.72 -1.17
N ASP A 748 19.39 -21.10 0.01
CA ASP A 748 20.63 -20.91 0.78
C ASP A 748 21.72 -20.11 0.03
N ARG A 749 21.31 -19.32 -0.97
CA ARG A 749 22.18 -18.44 -1.77
C ARG A 749 21.63 -17.02 -1.87
N ILE A 750 22.52 -16.04 -1.73
CA ILE A 750 22.23 -14.61 -1.81
C ILE A 750 22.89 -14.00 -3.04
N GLY A 751 22.15 -13.21 -3.80
CA GLY A 751 22.67 -12.43 -4.93
C GLY A 751 22.81 -10.96 -4.54
N LEU A 752 23.98 -10.37 -4.77
CA LEU A 752 24.25 -8.94 -4.58
C LEU A 752 24.90 -8.37 -5.85
N ASP A 753 24.71 -7.06 -6.09
CA ASP A 753 25.45 -6.30 -7.11
C ASP A 753 25.33 -6.82 -8.56
N GLY A 754 24.23 -7.50 -8.90
CA GLY A 754 24.01 -8.06 -10.24
C GLY A 754 24.94 -9.23 -10.62
N GLY A 755 25.79 -9.67 -9.69
CA GLY A 755 26.63 -10.86 -9.84
C GLY A 755 25.87 -12.17 -9.59
N PRO A 756 26.53 -13.33 -9.79
CA PRO A 756 25.91 -14.63 -9.53
C PRO A 756 25.58 -14.80 -8.04
N ALA A 757 24.47 -15.50 -7.75
CA ALA A 757 24.12 -15.84 -6.38
C ALA A 757 25.19 -16.75 -5.74
N GLN A 758 25.53 -16.47 -4.49
CA GLN A 758 26.58 -17.13 -3.73
C GLN A 758 26.02 -17.75 -2.46
N ARG A 759 26.60 -18.85 -1.99
CA ARG A 759 26.16 -19.50 -0.73
C ARG A 759 26.22 -18.51 0.44
N ILE A 760 25.17 -18.46 1.23
CA ILE A 760 25.06 -17.52 2.37
C ILE A 760 26.23 -17.68 3.36
N GLY A 761 26.74 -18.90 3.53
CA GLY A 761 27.89 -19.18 4.40
C GLY A 761 29.19 -18.47 4.01
N LEU A 762 29.33 -17.97 2.78
CA LEU A 762 30.46 -17.13 2.36
C LEU A 762 30.38 -15.70 2.92
N TYR A 763 29.18 -15.22 3.21
CA TYR A 763 28.95 -13.92 3.86
C TYR A 763 29.03 -14.02 5.38
N GLY A 764 28.64 -15.17 5.94
CA GLY A 764 28.80 -15.49 7.35
C GLY A 764 28.14 -16.82 7.71
N LYS A 765 28.79 -17.62 8.55
CA LYS A 765 28.29 -18.96 8.98
C LYS A 765 27.10 -18.90 9.94
N HIS A 766 26.71 -17.70 10.37
CA HIS A 766 25.65 -17.48 11.35
C HIS A 766 24.47 -16.66 10.79
N LEU A 767 24.48 -16.35 9.49
CA LEU A 767 23.48 -15.53 8.83
C LEU A 767 22.31 -16.39 8.31
N ARG A 768 21.08 -15.94 8.56
CA ARG A 768 19.85 -16.44 7.92
C ARG A 768 19.17 -15.29 7.19
N VAL A 769 18.42 -15.59 6.13
CA VAL A 769 17.64 -14.58 5.39
C VAL A 769 16.22 -15.06 5.21
N VAL A 770 15.28 -14.22 5.64
CA VAL A 770 13.84 -14.41 5.44
C VAL A 770 13.28 -13.25 4.63
N ARG A 771 12.74 -13.59 3.47
CA ARG A 771 11.95 -12.68 2.65
C ARG A 771 10.52 -12.72 3.16
N VAL A 772 9.95 -11.54 3.37
CA VAL A 772 8.56 -11.34 3.78
C VAL A 772 7.79 -10.70 2.63
N ALA A 773 6.60 -11.19 2.31
CA ALA A 773 5.71 -10.56 1.33
C ALA A 773 4.28 -10.45 1.87
N ASP A 774 3.68 -9.27 1.71
CA ASP A 774 2.31 -8.93 2.13
C ASP A 774 1.28 -9.05 0.99
N SER A 775 0.02 -8.71 1.27
CA SER A 775 -1.06 -8.78 0.29
C SER A 775 -1.08 -7.63 -0.72
N GLY A 776 -0.12 -6.71 -0.61
CA GLY A 776 0.05 -5.58 -1.50
C GLY A 776 0.09 -6.02 -2.96
N ARG A 777 -0.70 -5.33 -3.79
CA ARG A 777 -0.91 -5.66 -5.22
C ARG A 777 -1.42 -7.08 -5.47
N ASP A 778 -2.10 -7.74 -4.52
CA ASP A 778 -2.57 -9.12 -4.60
C ASP A 778 -1.45 -10.16 -4.80
N GLU A 779 -0.25 -9.88 -4.28
CA GLU A 779 0.89 -10.80 -4.36
C GLU A 779 0.67 -12.07 -3.56
N THR A 780 0.06 -11.98 -2.38
CA THR A 780 -0.45 -13.14 -1.63
C THR A 780 -1.96 -13.26 -1.81
N PRO A 781 -2.52 -14.49 -1.79
CA PRO A 781 -3.94 -14.70 -2.04
C PRO A 781 -4.80 -14.24 -0.85
N GLN A 782 -6.03 -13.83 -1.12
CA GLN A 782 -7.06 -13.73 -0.08
C GLN A 782 -7.32 -15.11 0.55
N TRP A 783 -7.86 -15.14 1.76
CA TRP A 783 -8.06 -16.39 2.49
C TRP A 783 -9.29 -16.34 3.41
N TRP A 784 -9.68 -17.51 3.90
CA TRP A 784 -10.65 -17.69 4.97
C TRP A 784 -10.39 -19.01 5.71
N ALA A 785 -10.80 -19.07 6.97
CA ALA A 785 -10.97 -20.34 7.67
C ALA A 785 -12.40 -20.86 7.44
N GLU A 786 -12.56 -22.16 7.20
CA GLU A 786 -13.88 -22.78 7.03
C GLU A 786 -14.47 -23.09 8.40
N ARG A 787 -15.60 -22.46 8.76
CA ARG A 787 -16.18 -22.59 10.11
C ARG A 787 -16.75 -23.98 10.39
N GLU A 788 -17.23 -24.65 9.36
CA GLU A 788 -17.73 -26.03 9.44
C GLU A 788 -16.67 -27.03 9.90
N GLU A 789 -15.37 -26.72 9.79
CA GLU A 789 -14.29 -27.54 10.38
C GLU A 789 -14.31 -27.53 11.92
N ARG A 790 -14.90 -26.50 12.54
CA ARG A 790 -14.95 -26.34 14.00
C ARG A 790 -16.33 -26.59 14.59
N GLU A 791 -17.37 -26.36 13.80
CA GLU A 791 -18.76 -26.36 14.22
C GLU A 791 -19.54 -27.27 13.27
N GLU A 792 -19.75 -28.53 13.69
CA GLU A 792 -20.41 -29.57 12.89
C GLU A 792 -21.83 -29.15 12.47
N GLU A 793 -22.52 -28.35 13.30
CA GLU A 793 -23.83 -27.75 13.00
C GLU A 793 -23.83 -26.82 11.78
N LEU A 794 -22.67 -26.34 11.34
CA LEU A 794 -22.51 -25.49 10.16
C LEU A 794 -22.18 -26.29 8.88
N ALA A 795 -22.20 -27.63 8.93
CA ALA A 795 -21.96 -28.46 7.75
C ALA A 795 -22.85 -28.04 6.58
N GLY A 796 -22.23 -27.75 5.43
CA GLY A 796 -22.92 -27.31 4.21
C GLY A 796 -23.32 -25.83 4.15
N GLN A 797 -23.05 -25.00 5.16
CA GLN A 797 -23.52 -23.60 5.20
C GLN A 797 -22.54 -22.54 4.63
N GLN A 798 -21.42 -22.94 4.02
CA GLN A 798 -20.39 -22.05 3.45
C GLN A 798 -20.05 -20.82 4.34
N ARG A 799 -19.67 -21.07 5.60
CA ARG A 799 -19.37 -20.02 6.59
C ARG A 799 -17.87 -19.76 6.65
N GLY A 800 -17.45 -18.50 6.51
CA GLY A 800 -16.06 -18.07 6.61
C GLY A 800 -15.70 -17.57 8.00
N GLY A 801 -14.43 -17.67 8.39
CA GLY A 801 -13.90 -17.16 9.64
C GLY A 801 -12.46 -16.71 9.56
N PHE A 802 -11.95 -16.18 10.68
CA PHE A 802 -10.56 -15.78 10.85
C PHE A 802 -9.81 -16.83 11.68
N GLY A 803 -8.74 -17.37 11.12
CA GLY A 803 -7.79 -18.19 11.84
C GLY A 803 -6.48 -17.44 12.01
N MET A 804 -6.11 -17.09 13.25
CA MET A 804 -4.75 -16.61 13.56
C MET A 804 -3.79 -17.80 13.63
N GLY A 805 -2.59 -17.66 13.06
CA GLY A 805 -1.53 -18.65 13.23
C GLY A 805 -0.42 -18.58 12.18
N LEU A 806 0.51 -19.52 12.31
CA LEU A 806 1.44 -19.90 11.25
C LEU A 806 0.87 -21.12 10.52
N TRP A 807 0.98 -21.11 9.19
CA TRP A 807 0.42 -22.10 8.29
C TRP A 807 1.49 -22.65 7.35
N VAL A 808 1.42 -23.94 7.12
CA VAL A 808 2.36 -24.74 6.32
C VAL A 808 1.63 -25.24 5.07
N PRO A 809 2.17 -25.01 3.86
CA PRO A 809 1.65 -25.60 2.64
C PRO A 809 1.85 -27.12 2.65
N ASP A 810 0.82 -27.88 2.31
CA ASP A 810 0.88 -29.35 2.16
C ASP A 810 1.09 -29.73 0.69
N GLU A 811 2.17 -29.24 0.09
CA GLU A 811 2.51 -29.48 -1.31
C GLU A 811 3.58 -30.58 -1.45
N PRO A 812 3.28 -31.73 -2.10
CA PRO A 812 4.24 -32.81 -2.28
C PRO A 812 5.47 -32.33 -3.05
N GLY A 813 6.66 -32.64 -2.55
CA GLY A 813 7.93 -32.27 -3.19
C GLY A 813 8.33 -30.80 -3.05
N ALA A 814 7.52 -29.97 -2.36
CA ALA A 814 7.92 -28.60 -2.03
C ALA A 814 9.12 -28.61 -1.08
N PRO A 815 10.08 -27.67 -1.21
CA PRO A 815 11.30 -27.66 -0.40
C PRO A 815 11.07 -27.29 1.08
N GLY A 816 9.83 -27.06 1.50
CA GLY A 816 9.49 -26.71 2.89
C GLY A 816 10.05 -25.35 3.33
N ARG A 817 10.15 -24.38 2.42
CA ARG A 817 10.77 -23.06 2.65
C ARG A 817 9.79 -21.87 2.60
N VAL A 818 8.51 -22.12 2.33
CA VAL A 818 7.48 -21.08 2.25
C VAL A 818 6.39 -21.38 3.27
N PHE A 819 6.06 -20.39 4.07
CA PHE A 819 5.06 -20.47 5.13
C PHE A 819 4.17 -19.23 5.07
N TYR A 820 2.99 -19.31 5.69
CA TYR A 820 2.05 -18.20 5.71
C TYR A 820 1.66 -17.84 7.14
N SER A 821 1.49 -16.56 7.41
CA SER A 821 1.22 -16.04 8.75
C SER A 821 0.03 -15.10 8.73
N THR A 822 -0.95 -15.36 9.59
CA THR A 822 -2.19 -14.56 9.71
C THR A 822 -2.35 -14.01 11.12
N ALA A 823 -2.98 -12.84 11.21
CA ALA A 823 -3.45 -12.25 12.46
C ALA A 823 -4.90 -12.64 12.76
N ASP A 824 -5.35 -12.37 13.98
CA ASP A 824 -6.78 -12.45 14.34
C ASP A 824 -7.50 -11.17 13.90
N LYS A 825 -8.82 -11.16 14.03
CA LYS A 825 -9.65 -9.96 13.80
C LYS A 825 -9.18 -8.80 14.68
N ALA A 826 -9.11 -7.60 14.10
CA ALA A 826 -8.75 -6.38 14.82
C ALA A 826 -9.66 -6.15 16.03
N SER A 827 -9.03 -5.75 17.14
CA SER A 827 -9.67 -5.53 18.43
C SER A 827 -10.70 -4.39 18.45
N THR A 828 -10.67 -3.49 17.46
CA THR A 828 -11.62 -2.39 17.27
C THR A 828 -12.92 -2.83 16.59
N GLN A 829 -12.97 -4.03 15.99
CA GLN A 829 -14.12 -4.52 15.25
C GLN A 829 -15.02 -5.50 16.05
N THR A 830 -15.38 -5.16 17.28
CA THR A 830 -16.17 -6.07 18.15
C THR A 830 -17.63 -6.24 17.72
N LYS A 831 -18.21 -5.26 17.01
CA LYS A 831 -19.64 -5.24 16.64
C LYS A 831 -19.99 -6.00 15.36
N LEU A 832 -19.00 -6.36 14.55
CA LEU A 832 -19.20 -7.04 13.26
C LEU A 832 -19.18 -8.56 13.42
N THR A 833 -19.98 -9.26 12.63
CA THR A 833 -19.96 -10.72 12.54
C THR A 833 -19.30 -11.19 11.25
N ASN A 834 -18.81 -12.44 11.23
CA ASN A 834 -18.19 -13.02 10.03
C ASN A 834 -19.16 -13.14 8.84
N ASP A 835 -20.46 -13.11 9.14
CA ASP A 835 -21.57 -13.28 8.19
C ASP A 835 -22.16 -11.97 7.69
N ASP A 836 -21.75 -10.83 8.26
CA ASP A 836 -22.19 -9.53 7.77
C ASP A 836 -21.82 -9.39 6.28
N ALA A 837 -22.69 -8.79 5.50
CA ALA A 837 -22.59 -8.71 4.05
C ALA A 837 -22.84 -7.29 3.55
N LYS A 838 -22.17 -6.95 2.46
CA LYS A 838 -22.35 -5.68 1.75
C LYS A 838 -23.11 -5.88 0.47
N LEU A 839 -22.81 -6.94 -0.27
CA LEU A 839 -23.33 -7.19 -1.60
C LEU A 839 -24.73 -7.77 -1.57
N THR A 840 -25.02 -8.62 -0.59
CA THR A 840 -26.25 -9.42 -0.54
C THR A 840 -26.98 -9.28 0.79
N PRO A 841 -28.09 -8.51 0.83
CA PRO A 841 -28.92 -8.40 2.03
C PRO A 841 -29.46 -9.76 2.46
N HIS A 842 -29.33 -10.09 3.74
CA HIS A 842 -29.89 -11.31 4.31
C HIS A 842 -30.02 -11.18 5.84
N VAL A 843 -30.71 -12.14 6.45
CA VAL A 843 -30.91 -12.21 7.90
C VAL A 843 -29.95 -13.26 8.47
N ASN A 844 -29.28 -12.93 9.57
CA ASN A 844 -28.40 -13.86 10.26
C ASN A 844 -29.22 -14.87 11.11
N PRO A 845 -28.59 -15.95 11.63
CA PRO A 845 -29.31 -16.92 12.47
C PRO A 845 -29.98 -16.34 13.72
N ALA A 846 -29.55 -15.16 14.19
CA ALA A 846 -30.14 -14.45 15.32
C ALA A 846 -31.33 -13.55 14.94
N GLY A 847 -31.85 -13.66 13.71
CA GLY A 847 -32.99 -12.87 13.23
C GLY A 847 -32.68 -11.40 12.94
N ARG A 848 -31.40 -10.99 12.94
CA ARG A 848 -30.98 -9.61 12.68
C ARG A 848 -30.48 -9.44 11.25
N SER A 849 -30.68 -8.25 10.68
CA SER A 849 -30.11 -7.92 9.36
C SER A 849 -28.58 -8.00 9.41
N ALA A 850 -28.02 -8.81 8.52
CA ALA A 850 -26.58 -8.92 8.27
C ALA A 850 -26.10 -7.90 7.22
N HIS A 851 -27.00 -7.09 6.66
CA HIS A 851 -26.63 -6.12 5.62
C HIS A 851 -25.96 -4.88 6.24
N ARG A 852 -24.62 -4.79 6.11
CA ARG A 852 -23.77 -3.74 6.71
C ARG A 852 -22.84 -3.06 5.69
N PRO A 853 -23.39 -2.40 4.66
CA PRO A 853 -22.58 -1.84 3.56
C PRO A 853 -21.71 -0.64 3.98
N THR A 854 -22.06 0.07 5.05
CA THR A 854 -21.33 1.27 5.51
C THR A 854 -20.08 0.95 6.33
N VAL A 855 -19.94 -0.26 6.87
CA VAL A 855 -18.86 -0.59 7.80
C VAL A 855 -17.63 -1.11 7.06
N ASN A 856 -16.43 -0.73 7.48
CA ASN A 856 -15.19 -1.29 6.92
C ASN A 856 -15.03 -2.77 7.34
N ALA A 857 -14.81 -3.66 6.38
CA ALA A 857 -14.53 -5.07 6.63
C ALA A 857 -13.01 -5.28 6.63
N TRP A 858 -12.41 -5.19 7.82
CA TRP A 858 -10.99 -5.42 7.98
C TRP A 858 -10.72 -6.92 7.96
N ASN A 859 -9.83 -7.36 7.09
CA ASN A 859 -9.45 -8.76 6.95
C ASN A 859 -7.96 -8.89 7.20
N PRO A 860 -7.53 -9.76 8.13
CA PRO A 860 -6.12 -9.95 8.36
C PRO A 860 -5.44 -10.44 7.07
N GLU A 861 -4.31 -9.84 6.74
CA GLU A 861 -3.57 -10.23 5.54
C GLU A 861 -2.93 -11.62 5.70
N LEU A 862 -2.72 -12.30 4.56
CA LEU A 862 -1.91 -13.50 4.49
C LEU A 862 -0.46 -13.12 4.20
N LEU A 863 0.39 -13.13 5.22
CA LEU A 863 1.79 -12.77 5.08
C LEU A 863 2.62 -14.01 4.67
N GLU A 864 3.27 -13.97 3.52
CA GLU A 864 4.19 -15.02 3.05
C GLU A 864 5.57 -14.85 3.69
N LEU A 865 6.09 -15.92 4.29
CA LEU A 865 7.41 -16.02 4.89
C LEU A 865 8.24 -17.02 4.09
N THR A 866 9.21 -16.53 3.34
CA THR A 866 10.12 -17.36 2.54
C THR A 866 11.49 -17.44 3.24
N LEU A 867 11.86 -18.62 3.72
CA LEU A 867 13.18 -18.91 4.29
C LEU A 867 14.20 -19.06 3.16
N ALA A 868 14.62 -17.93 2.60
CA ALA A 868 15.51 -17.88 1.45
C ALA A 868 16.89 -18.48 1.76
N CYS A 869 17.41 -18.23 2.97
CA CYS A 869 18.70 -18.76 3.40
C CYS A 869 18.65 -19.23 4.86
N LEU A 870 19.01 -20.48 5.10
CA LEU A 870 19.23 -21.07 6.42
C LEU A 870 20.63 -21.68 6.51
N GLN A 871 21.04 -22.03 7.72
CA GLN A 871 22.26 -22.80 7.99
C GLN A 871 21.95 -24.30 8.08
N PRO A 872 22.93 -25.19 7.85
CA PRO A 872 22.74 -26.63 8.03
C PRO A 872 22.24 -26.95 9.44
N GLY A 873 21.18 -27.77 9.53
CA GLY A 873 20.55 -28.17 10.81
C GLY A 873 19.45 -27.25 11.31
N ASP A 874 19.26 -26.07 10.69
CA ASP A 874 18.11 -25.21 10.99
C ASP A 874 16.79 -25.90 10.59
N ASP A 875 15.76 -25.77 11.43
CA ASP A 875 14.39 -26.20 11.11
C ASP A 875 13.62 -25.03 10.46
N PRO A 876 13.27 -25.10 9.16
CA PRO A 876 12.58 -24.00 8.46
C PRO A 876 11.27 -23.57 9.13
N GLU A 877 10.49 -24.53 9.65
CA GLU A 877 9.21 -24.23 10.29
C GLU A 877 9.41 -23.51 11.64
N ALA A 878 10.47 -23.86 12.38
CA ALA A 878 10.83 -23.16 13.61
C ALA A 878 11.25 -21.72 13.34
N TRP A 879 12.03 -21.48 12.28
CA TRP A 879 12.42 -20.13 11.86
C TRP A 879 11.21 -19.31 11.38
N ALA A 880 10.28 -19.91 10.63
CA ALA A 880 9.03 -19.25 10.28
C ALA A 880 8.18 -18.93 11.53
N ALA A 881 8.14 -19.84 12.52
CA ALA A 881 7.45 -19.62 13.78
C ALA A 881 8.09 -18.50 14.60
N PHE A 882 9.42 -18.39 14.61
CA PHE A 882 10.11 -17.27 15.22
C PHE A 882 9.63 -15.95 14.61
N VAL A 883 9.66 -15.84 13.28
CA VAL A 883 9.24 -14.63 12.56
C VAL A 883 7.76 -14.31 12.79
N HIS A 884 6.88 -15.32 12.86
CA HIS A 884 5.48 -15.15 13.24
C HIS A 884 5.34 -14.60 14.67
N GLN A 885 6.07 -15.15 15.64
CA GLN A 885 6.04 -14.69 17.03
C GLN A 885 6.53 -13.24 17.16
N GLN A 886 7.46 -12.80 16.32
CA GLN A 886 7.91 -11.39 16.25
C GLN A 886 6.83 -10.41 15.71
N ARG A 887 5.68 -10.90 15.25
CA ARG A 887 4.51 -10.06 14.96
C ARG A 887 3.59 -9.88 16.17
N ILE A 888 3.69 -10.75 17.17
CA ILE A 888 2.78 -10.81 18.33
C ILE A 888 3.38 -9.96 19.45
N CYS A 889 3.39 -8.64 19.26
CA CYS A 889 3.98 -7.67 20.19
C CYS A 889 2.95 -7.14 21.21
N LYS A 890 2.22 -8.03 21.89
CA LYS A 890 1.06 -7.67 22.75
C LYS A 890 1.39 -6.81 23.98
N ASP A 891 2.67 -6.61 24.27
CA ASP A 891 3.14 -5.76 25.36
C ASP A 891 3.17 -4.28 24.95
N ASP A 892 3.46 -4.00 23.67
CA ASP A 892 3.57 -2.64 23.10
C ASP A 892 2.40 -2.30 22.15
N TYR A 893 1.72 -3.31 21.60
CA TYR A 893 0.67 -3.16 20.58
C TYR A 893 -0.57 -3.96 20.93
N ARG A 894 -1.75 -3.42 20.61
CA ARG A 894 -3.05 -4.07 20.90
C ARG A 894 -3.31 -5.28 19.99
N ASP A 895 -2.99 -5.12 18.71
CA ASP A 895 -3.22 -6.11 17.65
C ASP A 895 -1.90 -6.70 17.13
N VAL A 896 -1.99 -7.83 16.42
CA VAL A 896 -0.82 -8.47 15.79
C VAL A 896 -0.33 -7.59 14.65
N LEU A 897 0.98 -7.34 14.58
CA LEU A 897 1.58 -6.47 13.57
C LEU A 897 1.42 -7.03 12.15
N GLY A 898 1.25 -6.15 11.17
CA GLY A 898 1.24 -6.50 9.74
C GLY A 898 2.58 -7.10 9.28
N LEU A 899 3.70 -6.60 9.83
CA LEU A 899 5.06 -7.06 9.58
C LEU A 899 5.75 -7.48 10.89
N PRO A 900 6.77 -8.36 10.85
CA PRO A 900 7.60 -8.65 12.03
C PRO A 900 8.24 -7.38 12.60
N LEU A 901 8.43 -7.32 13.93
CA LEU A 901 8.80 -6.11 14.67
C LEU A 901 9.93 -5.28 14.03
N ALA A 902 11.04 -5.90 13.63
CA ALA A 902 12.17 -5.17 13.02
C ALA A 902 11.78 -4.48 11.70
N LEU A 903 11.00 -5.15 10.84
CA LEU A 903 10.49 -4.56 9.59
C LEU A 903 9.42 -3.49 9.86
N HIS A 904 8.57 -3.71 10.86
CA HIS A 904 7.59 -2.72 11.28
C HIS A 904 8.26 -1.43 11.75
N LEU A 905 9.30 -1.53 12.60
CA LEU A 905 10.08 -0.37 13.04
C LEU A 905 10.79 0.30 11.86
N ALA A 906 11.44 -0.46 10.97
CA ALA A 906 12.09 0.10 9.80
C ALA A 906 11.13 0.90 8.91
N ARG A 907 9.89 0.42 8.71
CA ARG A 907 8.84 1.13 7.99
C ARG A 907 8.41 2.43 8.70
N LEU A 908 8.28 2.43 10.02
CA LEU A 908 7.92 3.63 10.78
C LEU A 908 9.00 4.73 10.72
N ALA A 909 10.23 4.41 10.32
CA ALA A 909 11.26 5.43 10.09
C ALA A 909 10.91 6.38 8.91
N ASP A 910 10.03 5.97 7.98
CA ASP A 910 9.57 6.82 6.87
C ASP A 910 8.87 8.10 7.34
N GLU A 911 8.28 8.10 8.53
CA GLU A 911 7.64 9.29 9.13
C GLU A 911 8.61 10.45 9.32
N TYR A 912 9.89 10.15 9.45
CA TYR A 912 10.97 11.12 9.63
C TYR A 912 11.73 11.44 8.33
N ALA A 913 11.37 10.78 7.22
CA ALA A 913 11.90 11.06 5.90
C ALA A 913 11.27 12.33 5.33
N LEU A 914 11.79 13.49 5.70
CA LEU A 914 11.31 14.81 5.30
C LEU A 914 12.43 15.57 4.56
N PRO A 915 12.61 15.36 3.24
CA PRO A 915 13.71 15.98 2.49
C PRO A 915 13.55 17.49 2.43
N HIS A 916 14.55 18.27 2.85
CA HIS A 916 14.53 19.72 2.76
C HIS A 916 15.96 20.29 2.80
N ASP A 917 16.38 21.01 1.75
CA ASP A 917 17.73 21.57 1.68
C ASP A 917 17.97 22.59 2.80
N GLU A 918 19.12 22.50 3.46
CA GLU A 918 19.82 23.64 4.03
C GLU A 918 20.82 24.07 2.96
N GLU A 919 20.59 25.19 2.28
CA GLU A 919 21.69 25.75 1.48
C GLU A 919 22.70 26.34 2.46
N GLU A 920 23.95 25.84 2.41
CA GLU A 920 25.12 26.60 2.87
C GLU A 920 24.99 28.01 2.29
N ALA A 921 25.10 29.03 3.14
CA ALA A 921 24.99 30.43 2.75
C ALA A 921 25.83 30.69 1.48
N VAL A 922 25.16 30.77 0.34
CA VAL A 922 25.80 31.05 -0.95
C VAL A 922 26.31 32.48 -0.85
N ASP A 923 27.64 32.60 -0.94
CA ASP A 923 28.36 33.87 -1.02
C ASP A 923 27.68 34.77 -2.07
N PRO A 924 27.12 35.94 -1.67
CA PRO A 924 26.38 36.83 -2.57
C PRO A 924 27.27 37.47 -3.67
N THR A 925 28.56 37.13 -3.71
CA THR A 925 29.48 37.56 -4.77
C THR A 925 29.55 36.61 -5.98
N ALA A 926 28.93 35.43 -5.92
CA ALA A 926 28.80 34.54 -7.08
C ALA A 926 27.66 35.02 -7.99
N GLY A 927 28.02 35.66 -9.10
CA GLY A 927 27.07 36.17 -10.11
C GLY A 927 26.11 35.11 -10.67
N PRO A 928 24.99 35.54 -11.28
CA PRO A 928 23.87 34.67 -11.61
C PRO A 928 24.26 33.61 -12.63
N VAL A 929 24.27 32.35 -12.22
CA VAL A 929 24.28 31.21 -13.14
C VAL A 929 22.87 31.08 -13.70
N VAL A 930 22.74 31.33 -15.01
CA VAL A 930 21.48 31.26 -15.75
C VAL A 930 20.89 29.86 -15.64
N GLY A 931 19.86 29.71 -14.80
CA GLY A 931 19.07 28.49 -14.68
C GLY A 931 18.18 28.29 -15.90
N THR A 932 18.49 27.30 -16.72
CA THR A 932 17.61 26.80 -17.77
C THR A 932 16.35 26.19 -17.14
N GLY A 933 15.18 26.63 -17.64
CA GLY A 933 13.86 26.24 -17.15
C GLY A 933 13.67 24.72 -17.03
N VAL A 934 13.05 24.33 -15.93
CA VAL A 934 12.64 22.95 -15.64
C VAL A 934 11.41 22.64 -16.49
N GLU A 935 11.63 22.08 -17.68
CA GLU A 935 10.58 21.48 -18.50
C GLU A 935 10.34 20.01 -18.13
N ASP A 936 9.05 19.69 -18.05
CA ASP A 936 8.44 18.41 -17.71
C ASP A 936 9.10 17.19 -18.39
N GLY A 937 9.66 16.30 -17.58
CA GLY A 937 10.13 14.96 -17.99
C GLY A 937 9.13 13.86 -17.62
N PRO A 938 8.86 12.88 -18.50
CA PRO A 938 7.78 11.91 -18.30
C PRO A 938 8.20 10.69 -17.47
N GLY A 939 7.25 10.14 -16.72
CA GLY A 939 7.26 8.72 -16.32
C GLY A 939 7.52 8.39 -14.84
N GLN A 940 7.05 9.19 -13.89
CA GLN A 940 6.96 8.77 -12.48
C GLN A 940 5.66 8.00 -12.24
N LEU A 941 5.77 6.68 -12.03
CA LEU A 941 4.67 5.79 -11.70
C LEU A 941 4.04 6.21 -10.37
N ALA A 942 2.72 6.44 -10.31
CA ALA A 942 1.99 6.83 -9.10
C ALA A 942 2.06 5.73 -8.00
N PHE A 943 2.38 6.12 -6.77
CA PHE A 943 1.99 5.39 -5.56
C PHE A 943 1.18 6.36 -4.73
N ASP A 944 -0.13 6.13 -4.67
CA ASP A 944 -0.98 6.71 -3.63
C ASP A 944 -0.70 5.92 -2.35
N PHE A 945 0.00 6.56 -1.43
CA PHE A 945 0.09 6.12 -0.05
C PHE A 945 -0.97 6.92 0.72
N ASP A 946 -2.18 6.38 0.77
CA ASP A 946 -3.16 6.77 1.79
C ASP A 946 -2.69 6.11 3.09
N THR A 947 -2.03 6.89 3.95
CA THR A 947 -1.89 6.57 5.37
C THR A 947 -3.17 7.01 6.06
N ASP A 948 -4.22 6.20 5.94
CA ASP A 948 -5.41 6.31 6.78
C ASP A 948 -5.16 5.49 8.05
N GLU A 949 -4.51 6.11 9.02
CA GLU A 949 -4.76 5.82 10.43
C GLU A 949 -5.87 6.77 10.88
N ASP A 950 -7.08 6.24 11.11
CA ASP A 950 -7.82 6.40 12.36
C ASP A 950 -9.25 5.83 12.26
N ASP A 951 -9.56 4.94 13.21
CA ASP A 951 -10.89 4.49 13.67
C ASP A 951 -11.64 5.70 14.30
N GLU A 952 -12.96 5.82 14.48
CA GLU A 952 -13.97 4.92 15.04
C GLU A 952 -15.40 5.28 14.55
N ASP A 953 -16.36 4.42 14.92
CA ASP A 953 -17.75 4.36 14.44
C ASP A 953 -18.70 4.21 15.66
N GLN A 954 -19.82 4.96 15.67
CA GLN A 954 -21.19 4.57 16.11
C GLN A 954 -21.87 5.11 17.40
N ALA A 955 -23.06 5.68 17.13
CA ALA A 955 -24.41 5.30 17.60
C ALA A 955 -25.06 6.07 18.78
N HIS A 956 -26.18 6.73 18.46
CA HIS A 956 -27.29 6.92 19.40
C HIS A 956 -28.61 6.47 18.80
N GLY A 957 -29.20 5.46 19.46
CA GLY A 957 -30.63 5.23 19.50
C GLY A 957 -31.06 5.30 20.95
N ASN A 958 -32.16 5.98 21.23
CA ASN A 958 -32.92 5.84 22.46
C ASN A 958 -34.40 5.85 22.13
N ALA A 959 -35.13 5.06 22.93
CA ALA A 959 -36.48 4.51 22.78
C ALA A 959 -36.61 3.37 21.76
#